data_AF-A0A3D1US54-F1
#
_entry.id   AF-A0A3D1US54-F1
#
_cell.length_a   1.000
_cell.length_b   1.000
_cell.length_c   1.000
_cell.angle_alpha   90.00
_cell.angle_beta   90.00
_cell.angle_gamma   90.00
#
_symmetry.space_group_name_H-M   'P 1'
#
loop_
_entity.id
_entity.type
_entity.pdbx_description
1 polymer ?
#
loop_
_entity_poly.entity_id
_entity_poly.type
_entity_poly.pdbx_seq_one_letter_code
_entity_poly.pdbx_strand_id
1 'polypeptide(L)'
;MPEERTLRRDGGSAGVELIRLTPHHDNPEEAAQIRDSFKAVRSDKVDLFVYGTMMNDHHVRLLFNRKVDSEPAILHNYMRVVPPGAFFFIVKQHGAVTQGRLLKDLTREELARIDAFEDEGNLYYRKVVVVRTQENRRRRCMTYVGNISALQKSFGKEILFEDRYSLYLERKIDQILEKIEPDRHEITRRALRELMGSAVDSLIESHFDGNYICNYIMIQAFNDARPPLLANVMAIEELRPYADNYIRFACKHIIFNQLVELIRHHFPDAVRLSKKYFRHGLAILLAFLYYNGRYERIRKMMKEKSLDRIVPGRLYRDYAVLCINLVEEIYNRDEMAELCDYVDQHWYSTPTPLGAELEFSHLGARAVVAEPGEDQFYDGFFWFNDFDLQRRTWRMGGHVDSHRTVVAGNERHRGFLEYAFGRFNIVGDLSRPLFDCPWAMSKLINEAVRFLDIPPHSLHISMELSGEKHSHITAVPHKFSDLACLLMLGGDLRRDEEGKLREWRIFNRELDTNMRDSLNFSDRKYHYSRPDQSEDEASDVMEYKFLRLREEETDYSNVIVALKGYQFGTHARPISIPKQGQPELPEQVFLREWAASPQSLSIPEIQAFVDTVERGLCEEHNVKKVNKHGQTYLENIYFTLLERNAYVAKNSR
;
A
#
# COMPACT_ATOMS: atom_id res chain seq x y z
N MET A 1 -64.87 -2.43 -27.17
CA MET A 1 -65.01 -1.63 -25.94
C MET A 1 -64.72 -2.56 -24.77
N PRO A 2 -63.45 -2.74 -24.38
CA PRO A 2 -63.05 -3.79 -23.45
C PRO A 2 -62.85 -3.24 -22.03
N GLU A 3 -63.53 -3.87 -21.06
CA GLU A 3 -63.50 -3.52 -19.65
C GLU A 3 -62.21 -4.00 -18.96
N GLU A 4 -61.80 -3.21 -17.97
CA GLU A 4 -60.51 -3.23 -17.27
C GLU A 4 -60.19 -4.57 -16.59
N ARG A 5 -58.96 -5.06 -16.83
CA ARG A 5 -58.35 -6.15 -16.07
C ARG A 5 -57.61 -5.59 -14.84
N THR A 6 -58.06 -5.95 -13.65
CA THR A 6 -57.17 -6.12 -12.48
C THR A 6 -57.38 -7.51 -11.89
N LEU A 7 -56.43 -8.41 -12.15
CA LEU A 7 -56.43 -9.79 -11.68
C LEU A 7 -55.45 -9.96 -10.51
N ARG A 8 -56.01 -10.37 -9.38
CA ARG A 8 -55.32 -10.99 -8.23
C ARG A 8 -54.54 -12.24 -8.69
N ARG A 9 -53.44 -12.55 -8.02
CA ARG A 9 -52.79 -13.87 -8.05
C ARG A 9 -52.46 -14.33 -6.63
N ASP A 10 -53.14 -15.39 -6.21
CA ASP A 10 -52.62 -16.41 -5.30
C ASP A 10 -52.04 -17.56 -6.14
N GLY A 11 -51.01 -18.25 -5.65
CA GLY A 11 -50.58 -19.52 -6.22
C GLY A 11 -49.14 -19.89 -5.87
N GLY A 12 -48.98 -20.91 -5.01
CA GLY A 12 -47.70 -21.33 -4.43
C GLY A 12 -46.69 -21.97 -5.39
N SER A 13 -45.46 -22.08 -4.89
CA SER A 13 -44.35 -22.82 -5.48
C SER A 13 -43.81 -23.85 -4.49
N ALA A 14 -43.98 -25.14 -4.79
CA ALA A 14 -43.02 -26.20 -4.44
C ALA A 14 -41.79 -26.04 -5.36
N GLY A 15 -40.54 -26.40 -5.08
CA GLY A 15 -39.87 -27.11 -3.99
C GLY A 15 -38.58 -27.68 -4.62
N VAL A 16 -37.39 -27.32 -4.13
CA VAL A 16 -36.10 -28.01 -4.38
C VAL A 16 -35.26 -27.92 -3.11
N GLU A 17 -34.70 -29.06 -2.73
CA GLU A 17 -34.11 -29.43 -1.44
C GLU A 17 -32.84 -28.66 -1.07
N LEU A 18 -32.81 -28.12 0.16
CA LEU A 18 -31.58 -27.74 0.86
C LEU A 18 -31.08 -28.94 1.66
N ILE A 19 -29.90 -29.42 1.26
CA ILE A 19 -29.12 -30.49 1.88
C ILE A 19 -28.98 -30.24 3.39
N ARG A 20 -29.39 -31.23 4.18
CA ARG A 20 -29.18 -31.30 5.63
C ARG A 20 -27.69 -31.28 5.95
N LEU A 21 -27.21 -30.18 6.52
CA LEU A 21 -25.99 -30.20 7.33
C LEU A 21 -26.30 -30.92 8.64
N THR A 22 -25.59 -32.01 8.88
CA THR A 22 -25.56 -32.77 10.13
C THR A 22 -25.19 -31.87 11.31
N PRO A 23 -25.81 -32.04 12.49
CA PRO A 23 -25.46 -31.26 13.67
C PRO A 23 -24.11 -31.72 14.22
N HIS A 24 -23.13 -30.82 14.22
CA HIS A 24 -21.92 -30.98 15.00
C HIS A 24 -22.29 -30.91 16.49
N HIS A 25 -22.02 -32.00 17.20
CA HIS A 25 -21.90 -32.16 18.65
C HIS A 25 -22.38 -30.96 19.50
N ASP A 26 -23.63 -31.04 19.97
CA ASP A 26 -24.09 -30.29 21.13
C ASP A 26 -23.25 -30.74 22.34
N ASN A 27 -22.23 -29.96 22.69
CA ASN A 27 -21.55 -30.11 23.97
C ASN A 27 -22.55 -29.74 25.07
N PRO A 28 -22.93 -30.67 25.98
CA PRO A 28 -23.95 -30.42 27.00
C PRO A 28 -23.62 -29.22 27.90
N GLU A 29 -22.32 -28.92 28.09
CA GLU A 29 -21.86 -27.74 28.82
C GLU A 29 -22.09 -26.43 28.05
N GLU A 30 -21.97 -26.42 26.72
CA GLU A 30 -22.17 -25.24 25.89
C GLU A 30 -23.67 -24.94 25.74
N ALA A 31 -24.50 -25.98 25.60
CA ALA A 31 -25.96 -25.86 25.64
C ALA A 31 -26.48 -25.45 27.04
N ALA A 32 -25.82 -25.90 28.11
CA ALA A 32 -26.09 -25.45 29.48
C ALA A 32 -25.67 -24.00 29.71
N GLN A 33 -24.48 -23.58 29.23
CA GLN A 33 -24.03 -22.19 29.28
C GLN A 33 -24.90 -21.25 28.43
N ILE A 34 -25.38 -21.71 27.27
CA ILE A 34 -26.36 -20.99 26.45
C ILE A 34 -27.71 -20.89 27.21
N ARG A 35 -28.21 -22.00 27.79
CA ARG A 35 -29.46 -21.98 28.59
C ARG A 35 -29.36 -21.11 29.86
N ASP A 36 -28.24 -21.09 30.54
CA ASP A 36 -28.01 -20.26 31.73
C ASP A 36 -27.84 -18.78 31.37
N SER A 37 -27.21 -18.47 30.23
CA SER A 37 -27.14 -17.09 29.70
C SER A 37 -28.48 -16.55 29.19
N PHE A 38 -29.46 -17.42 28.92
CA PHE A 38 -30.85 -17.03 28.64
C PHE A 38 -31.73 -16.85 29.89
N LYS A 39 -31.35 -17.37 31.08
CA LYS A 39 -32.17 -17.29 32.32
C LYS A 39 -31.88 -16.08 33.23
N ALA A 40 -30.76 -15.38 33.07
CA ALA A 40 -30.34 -14.30 33.96
C ALA A 40 -30.86 -12.89 33.58
N VAL A 41 -32.16 -12.72 33.29
CA VAL A 41 -32.81 -11.40 33.21
C VAL A 41 -33.95 -11.29 34.23
N ARG A 42 -33.68 -11.76 35.46
CA ARG A 42 -34.53 -11.54 36.64
C ARG A 42 -33.68 -11.13 37.84
N SER A 43 -32.92 -10.06 37.66
CA SER A 43 -32.23 -9.34 38.73
C SER A 43 -32.54 -7.85 38.55
N ASP A 44 -32.74 -7.11 39.64
CA ASP A 44 -32.91 -5.64 39.62
C ASP A 44 -31.60 -4.89 39.28
N LYS A 45 -30.57 -5.64 38.87
CA LYS A 45 -29.25 -5.16 38.51
C LYS A 45 -28.85 -5.58 37.10
N VAL A 46 -28.18 -4.69 36.38
CA VAL A 46 -27.79 -4.81 34.96
C VAL A 46 -26.30 -4.55 34.80
N ASP A 47 -25.64 -5.31 33.93
CA ASP A 47 -24.25 -5.06 33.54
C ASP A 47 -24.21 -4.17 32.27
N LEU A 48 -23.30 -3.18 32.25
CA LEU A 48 -23.14 -2.23 31.15
C LEU A 48 -21.71 -2.22 30.61
N PHE A 49 -21.57 -2.44 29.30
CA PHE A 49 -20.32 -2.30 28.59
C PHE A 49 -20.10 -0.85 28.15
N VAL A 50 -18.98 -0.26 28.59
CA VAL A 50 -18.56 1.11 28.32
C VAL A 50 -17.24 1.14 27.55
N TYR A 51 -17.11 2.10 26.63
CA TYR A 51 -16.01 2.13 25.65
C TYR A 51 -15.48 3.56 25.37
N GLY A 52 -15.98 4.56 26.12
CA GLY A 52 -15.73 5.99 25.91
C GLY A 52 -15.56 6.78 27.21
N THR A 53 -16.35 7.84 27.41
CA THR A 53 -16.23 8.79 28.54
C THR A 53 -16.29 8.11 29.93
N MET A 54 -17.05 7.02 30.04
CA MET A 54 -17.22 6.21 31.25
C MET A 54 -16.09 5.18 31.47
N MET A 55 -15.00 5.22 30.69
CA MET A 55 -13.80 4.43 30.95
C MET A 55 -12.99 4.94 32.15
N ASN A 56 -13.19 6.21 32.54
CA ASN A 56 -12.52 6.84 33.68
C ASN A 56 -13.32 6.67 34.97
N ASP A 57 -12.71 6.04 35.98
CA ASP A 57 -13.30 5.80 37.31
C ASP A 57 -13.77 7.10 38.01
N HIS A 58 -13.15 8.24 37.70
CA HIS A 58 -13.57 9.53 38.25
C HIS A 58 -14.96 9.95 37.74
N HIS A 59 -15.22 9.79 36.44
CA HIS A 59 -16.52 10.09 35.83
C HIS A 59 -17.60 9.10 36.29
N VAL A 60 -17.25 7.82 36.42
CA VAL A 60 -18.14 6.77 36.96
C VAL A 60 -18.53 7.09 38.40
N ARG A 61 -17.59 7.55 39.24
CA ARG A 61 -17.90 7.97 40.62
C ARG A 61 -18.77 9.21 40.69
N LEU A 62 -18.59 10.18 39.78
CA LEU A 62 -19.44 11.37 39.70
C LEU A 62 -20.88 11.04 39.28
N LEU A 63 -21.06 10.08 38.36
CA LEU A 63 -22.38 9.66 37.87
C LEU A 63 -23.15 8.78 38.87
N PHE A 64 -22.47 7.86 39.56
CA PHE A 64 -23.12 6.89 40.45
C PHE A 64 -22.99 7.22 41.94
N ASN A 65 -22.19 8.23 42.30
CA ASN A 65 -21.86 8.60 43.68
C ASN A 65 -21.33 7.42 44.54
N ARG A 66 -20.77 6.41 43.88
CA ARG A 66 -20.15 5.21 44.48
C ARG A 66 -19.08 4.65 43.55
N LYS A 67 -18.20 3.80 44.08
CA LYS A 67 -17.26 3.01 43.26
C LYS A 67 -18.03 1.81 42.69
N VAL A 68 -17.98 1.65 41.37
CA VAL A 68 -18.61 0.52 40.65
C VAL A 68 -17.53 -0.48 40.28
N ASP A 69 -17.77 -1.76 40.55
CA ASP A 69 -16.88 -2.83 40.14
C ASP A 69 -16.92 -3.01 38.62
N SER A 70 -15.74 -3.19 38.04
CA SER A 70 -15.60 -3.28 36.59
C SER A 70 -14.50 -4.24 36.20
N GLU A 71 -14.65 -4.91 35.06
CA GLU A 71 -13.59 -5.73 34.47
C GLU A 71 -13.36 -5.36 32.99
N PRO A 72 -12.15 -5.52 32.45
CA PRO A 72 -11.91 -5.34 31.02
C PRO A 72 -12.68 -6.38 30.19
N ALA A 73 -13.27 -5.93 29.09
CA ALA A 73 -14.06 -6.78 28.20
C ALA A 73 -13.90 -6.36 26.74
N ILE A 74 -14.17 -7.30 25.83
CA ILE A 74 -14.03 -7.15 24.39
C ILE A 74 -15.38 -7.37 23.72
N LEU A 75 -15.80 -6.42 22.89
CA LEU A 75 -17.02 -6.50 22.09
C LEU A 75 -16.68 -6.80 20.63
N HIS A 76 -17.15 -7.92 20.11
CA HIS A 76 -16.95 -8.32 18.71
C HIS A 76 -18.09 -7.84 17.81
N ASN A 77 -17.78 -7.60 16.54
CA ASN A 77 -18.68 -7.10 15.49
C ASN A 77 -19.16 -5.65 15.69
N TYR A 78 -18.40 -4.86 16.43
CA TYR A 78 -18.63 -3.43 16.63
C TYR A 78 -17.31 -2.68 16.51
N MET A 79 -17.34 -1.55 15.79
CA MET A 79 -16.23 -0.62 15.62
C MET A 79 -16.48 0.63 16.45
N ARG A 80 -15.47 1.08 17.19
CA ARG A 80 -15.49 2.36 17.91
C ARG A 80 -15.15 3.52 16.97
N VAL A 81 -15.90 4.61 17.08
CA VAL A 81 -15.85 5.80 16.24
C VAL A 81 -15.73 7.04 17.14
N VAL A 82 -14.87 7.99 16.78
CA VAL A 82 -14.67 9.24 17.56
C VAL A 82 -14.78 10.47 16.64
N PRO A 83 -15.94 11.13 16.54
CA PRO A 83 -16.09 12.37 15.77
C PRO A 83 -15.52 13.61 16.53
N PRO A 84 -15.30 14.75 15.85
CA PRO A 84 -14.83 15.99 16.50
C PRO A 84 -15.86 16.53 17.46
N GLY A 85 -15.46 16.84 18.70
CA GLY A 85 -16.33 17.56 19.64
C GLY A 85 -17.61 16.80 20.03
N ALA A 86 -17.70 15.52 19.69
CA ALA A 86 -18.81 14.64 20.00
C ALA A 86 -18.33 13.43 20.81
N PHE A 87 -19.26 12.77 21.47
CA PHE A 87 -19.00 11.62 22.33
C PHE A 87 -18.58 10.37 21.52
N PHE A 88 -18.00 9.38 22.20
CA PHE A 88 -17.55 8.13 21.57
C PHE A 88 -18.75 7.32 21.08
N PHE A 89 -18.73 6.79 19.86
CA PHE A 89 -19.78 5.89 19.35
C PHE A 89 -19.23 4.49 19.09
N ILE A 90 -20.07 3.47 19.20
CA ILE A 90 -19.83 2.19 18.53
C ILE A 90 -20.89 1.96 17.45
N VAL A 91 -20.47 1.37 16.34
CA VAL A 91 -21.33 1.04 15.19
C VAL A 91 -21.11 -0.42 14.83
N LYS A 92 -22.18 -1.12 14.44
CA LYS A 92 -22.10 -2.55 14.09
C LYS A 92 -21.31 -2.72 12.79
N GLN A 93 -20.21 -3.46 12.84
CA GLN A 93 -19.37 -3.79 11.69
C GLN A 93 -18.82 -5.20 11.86
N HIS A 94 -19.12 -6.08 10.91
CA HIS A 94 -18.72 -7.48 11.00
C HIS A 94 -17.19 -7.61 10.95
N GLY A 95 -16.61 -8.44 11.82
CA GLY A 95 -15.15 -8.62 11.93
C GLY A 95 -14.41 -7.56 12.77
N ALA A 96 -15.05 -6.43 13.11
CA ALA A 96 -14.43 -5.41 13.96
C ALA A 96 -14.45 -5.80 15.45
N VAL A 97 -13.49 -5.27 16.23
CA VAL A 97 -13.36 -5.54 17.66
C VAL A 97 -13.22 -4.22 18.42
N THR A 98 -14.02 -4.03 19.48
CA THR A 98 -13.95 -2.87 20.37
C THR A 98 -13.58 -3.30 21.78
N GLN A 99 -12.50 -2.74 22.32
CA GLN A 99 -12.10 -2.92 23.71
C GLN A 99 -12.80 -1.93 24.64
N GLY A 100 -13.17 -2.37 25.83
CA GLY A 100 -13.84 -1.53 26.82
C GLY A 100 -13.85 -2.17 28.21
N ARG A 101 -14.74 -1.69 29.08
CA ARG A 101 -14.94 -2.23 30.43
C ARG A 101 -16.39 -2.60 30.64
N LEU A 102 -16.61 -3.68 31.38
CA LEU A 102 -17.92 -4.11 31.83
C LEU A 102 -18.14 -3.61 33.26
N LEU A 103 -19.04 -2.64 33.44
CA LEU A 103 -19.50 -2.19 34.74
C LEU A 103 -20.56 -3.17 35.24
N LYS A 104 -20.39 -3.70 36.46
CA LYS A 104 -21.27 -4.73 37.01
C LYS A 104 -22.31 -4.13 37.94
N ASP A 105 -23.46 -4.81 38.03
CA ASP A 105 -24.45 -4.60 39.08
C ASP A 105 -25.01 -3.16 39.18
N LEU A 106 -25.39 -2.57 38.05
CA LEU A 106 -26.04 -1.25 38.00
C LEU A 106 -27.54 -1.37 38.29
N THR A 107 -28.04 -0.55 39.20
CA THR A 107 -29.48 -0.45 39.51
C THR A 107 -30.25 0.22 38.38
N ARG A 108 -31.58 0.02 38.33
CA ARG A 108 -32.43 0.66 37.30
C ARG A 108 -32.41 2.20 37.37
N GLU A 109 -32.29 2.77 38.56
CA GLU A 109 -32.17 4.22 38.77
C GLU A 109 -30.83 4.78 38.29
N GLU A 110 -29.76 4.01 38.40
CA GLU A 110 -28.45 4.34 37.82
C GLU A 110 -28.48 4.24 36.29
N LEU A 111 -29.14 3.21 35.75
CA LEU A 111 -29.28 3.04 34.31
C LEU A 111 -30.10 4.18 33.68
N ALA A 112 -31.20 4.61 34.32
CA ALA A 112 -32.01 5.73 33.84
C ALA A 112 -31.25 7.07 33.85
N ARG A 113 -30.31 7.26 34.78
CA ARG A 113 -29.41 8.43 34.78
C ARG A 113 -28.44 8.41 33.60
N ILE A 114 -27.98 7.22 33.20
CA ILE A 114 -27.12 7.07 32.02
C ILE A 114 -27.92 7.28 30.74
N ASP A 115 -29.16 6.79 30.67
CA ASP A 115 -30.04 7.04 29.52
C ASP A 115 -30.23 8.54 29.27
N ALA A 116 -30.39 9.32 30.34
CA ALA A 116 -30.49 10.77 30.28
C ALA A 116 -29.15 11.45 29.94
N PHE A 117 -28.03 10.89 30.38
CA PHE A 117 -26.68 11.41 30.11
C PHE A 117 -26.23 11.15 28.66
N GLU A 118 -26.55 9.99 28.10
CA GLU A 118 -26.19 9.56 26.74
C GLU A 118 -27.29 9.90 25.70
N ASP A 119 -28.39 10.56 26.11
CA ASP A 119 -29.52 10.93 25.23
C ASP A 119 -30.08 9.75 24.42
N GLU A 120 -30.50 8.71 25.15
CA GLU A 120 -31.02 7.45 24.60
C GLU A 120 -32.32 7.66 23.82
N GLY A 121 -32.36 7.13 22.59
CA GLY A 121 -33.46 7.31 21.64
C GLY A 121 -33.21 8.40 20.59
N ASN A 122 -32.26 9.31 20.84
CA ASN A 122 -31.85 10.35 19.89
C ASN A 122 -30.44 10.10 19.35
N LEU A 123 -29.41 10.21 20.19
CA LEU A 123 -28.00 10.06 19.78
C LEU A 123 -27.52 8.61 19.86
N TYR A 124 -28.01 7.85 20.84
CA TYR A 124 -27.64 6.45 21.05
C TYR A 124 -28.88 5.57 21.20
N TYR A 125 -28.75 4.31 20.80
CA TYR A 125 -29.70 3.26 21.10
C TYR A 125 -29.08 2.27 22.08
N ARG A 126 -29.77 2.00 23.16
CA ARG A 126 -29.37 0.95 24.08
C ARG A 126 -29.65 -0.41 23.46
N LYS A 127 -28.62 -1.25 23.38
CA LYS A 127 -28.73 -2.60 22.85
C LYS A 127 -28.11 -3.61 23.79
N VAL A 128 -28.70 -4.78 23.80
CA VAL A 128 -28.13 -5.93 24.49
C VAL A 128 -27.10 -6.58 23.57
N VAL A 129 -25.87 -6.70 24.05
CA VAL A 129 -24.72 -7.26 23.33
C VAL A 129 -24.07 -8.37 24.16
N VAL A 130 -23.21 -9.15 23.51
CA VAL A 130 -22.41 -10.18 24.17
C VAL A 130 -20.95 -9.77 24.09
N VAL A 131 -20.30 -9.64 25.25
CA VAL A 131 -18.88 -9.32 25.37
C VAL A 131 -18.11 -10.54 25.86
N ARG A 132 -16.81 -10.57 25.59
CA ARG A 132 -15.87 -11.55 26.14
C ARG A 132 -15.03 -10.91 27.23
N THR A 133 -15.00 -11.49 28.42
CA THR A 133 -14.13 -11.04 29.51
C THR A 133 -12.69 -11.50 29.28
N GLN A 134 -11.73 -11.03 30.09
CA GLN A 134 -10.33 -11.47 30.03
C GLN A 134 -10.15 -12.99 30.19
N GLU A 135 -11.07 -13.66 30.88
CA GLU A 135 -11.11 -15.13 31.03
C GLU A 135 -11.78 -15.84 29.83
N ASN A 136 -11.99 -15.13 28.71
CA ASN A 136 -12.69 -15.59 27.50
C ASN A 136 -14.13 -16.08 27.73
N ARG A 137 -14.76 -15.68 28.84
CA ARG A 137 -16.16 -16.01 29.17
C ARG A 137 -17.11 -15.06 28.46
N ARG A 138 -18.17 -15.59 27.86
CA ARG A 138 -19.23 -14.80 27.21
C ARG A 138 -20.19 -14.24 28.25
N ARG A 139 -20.36 -12.92 28.31
CA ARG A 139 -21.33 -12.25 29.18
C ARG A 139 -22.28 -11.36 28.38
N ARG A 140 -23.57 -11.46 28.70
CA ARG A 140 -24.63 -10.61 28.12
C ARG A 140 -24.73 -9.33 28.94
N CYS A 141 -24.64 -8.19 28.26
CA CYS A 141 -24.70 -6.87 28.90
C CYS A 141 -25.37 -5.87 27.98
N MET A 142 -25.71 -4.70 28.53
CA MET A 142 -26.20 -3.58 27.73
C MET A 142 -25.04 -2.70 27.27
N THR A 143 -25.21 -2.00 26.15
CA THR A 143 -24.30 -0.95 25.71
C THR A 143 -25.08 0.07 24.89
N TYR A 144 -24.51 1.27 24.72
CA TYR A 144 -25.07 2.31 23.89
C TYR A 144 -24.43 2.24 22.50
N VAL A 145 -25.23 2.14 21.44
CA VAL A 145 -24.77 2.06 20.04
C VAL A 145 -25.21 3.33 19.32
N GLY A 146 -24.33 3.96 18.55
CA GLY A 146 -24.64 5.23 17.90
C GLY A 146 -25.81 5.14 16.92
N ASN A 147 -26.68 6.15 16.92
CA ASN A 147 -27.79 6.26 15.97
C ASN A 147 -27.28 6.75 14.60
N ILE A 148 -27.07 5.79 13.70
CA ILE A 148 -26.55 6.04 12.34
C ILE A 148 -27.45 7.03 11.56
N SER A 149 -28.77 6.99 11.75
CA SER A 149 -29.71 7.86 11.01
C SER A 149 -29.69 9.30 11.50
N ALA A 150 -29.44 9.54 12.80
CA ALA A 150 -29.23 10.88 13.35
C ALA A 150 -27.87 11.45 12.90
N LEU A 151 -26.83 10.61 12.88
CA LEU A 151 -25.51 10.96 12.33
C LEU A 151 -25.60 11.27 10.81
N GLN A 152 -26.41 10.53 10.05
CA GLN A 152 -26.60 10.78 8.61
C GLN A 152 -27.32 12.10 8.31
N LYS A 153 -28.27 12.55 9.13
CA LYS A 153 -28.98 13.84 8.94
C LYS A 153 -28.09 15.06 9.15
N SER A 154 -27.12 14.97 10.06
CA SER A 154 -26.18 16.07 10.35
C SER A 154 -25.07 16.21 9.29
N PHE A 155 -24.82 15.19 8.46
CA PHE A 155 -23.62 15.11 7.60
C PHE A 155 -23.90 14.84 6.09
N GLY A 156 -25.14 15.00 5.61
CA GLY A 156 -25.49 14.91 4.18
C GLY A 156 -25.48 13.48 3.60
N LYS A 157 -26.22 13.27 2.49
CA LYS A 157 -26.41 11.96 1.85
C LYS A 157 -25.39 11.73 0.72
N GLU A 158 -24.89 10.49 0.66
CA GLU A 158 -24.07 9.85 -0.40
C GLU A 158 -22.54 10.01 -0.36
N ILE A 159 -21.93 9.79 0.81
CA ILE A 159 -20.50 9.39 0.88
C ILE A 159 -20.36 8.25 1.92
N LEU A 160 -19.65 7.17 1.58
CA LEU A 160 -19.41 6.05 2.50
C LEU A 160 -18.60 6.52 3.73
N PHE A 161 -18.80 5.85 4.87
CA PHE A 161 -18.36 6.31 6.19
C PHE A 161 -16.84 6.55 6.33
N GLU A 162 -16.01 5.77 5.63
CA GLU A 162 -14.54 5.85 5.71
C GLU A 162 -13.96 7.07 4.96
N ASP A 163 -14.53 7.40 3.80
CA ASP A 163 -14.16 8.59 3.01
C ASP A 163 -14.53 9.88 3.76
N ARG A 164 -15.67 9.88 4.47
CA ARG A 164 -16.09 10.98 5.35
C ARG A 164 -15.14 11.19 6.53
N TYR A 165 -14.53 10.13 7.03
CA TYR A 165 -13.65 10.20 8.19
C TYR A 165 -12.25 10.73 7.82
N SER A 166 -11.74 10.34 6.65
CA SER A 166 -10.51 10.93 6.10
C SER A 166 -10.67 12.44 5.88
N LEU A 167 -11.76 12.85 5.21
CA LEU A 167 -12.11 14.27 5.04
C LEU A 167 -12.28 15.02 6.37
N TYR A 168 -12.78 14.34 7.40
CA TYR A 168 -12.91 14.90 8.73
C TYR A 168 -11.55 15.11 9.42
N LEU A 169 -10.66 14.11 9.39
CA LEU A 169 -9.30 14.25 9.94
C LEU A 169 -8.52 15.34 9.21
N GLU A 170 -8.65 15.41 7.89
CA GLU A 170 -8.10 16.49 7.07
C GLU A 170 -8.59 17.86 7.54
N ARG A 171 -9.90 18.05 7.73
CA ARG A 171 -10.47 19.29 8.28
C ARG A 171 -9.98 19.61 9.69
N LYS A 172 -9.78 18.59 10.54
CA LYS A 172 -9.25 18.77 11.90
C LYS A 172 -7.79 19.22 11.87
N ILE A 173 -7.00 18.66 10.96
CA ILE A 173 -5.63 19.08 10.71
C ILE A 173 -5.63 20.53 10.22
N ASP A 174 -6.48 20.87 9.27
CA ASP A 174 -6.62 22.24 8.77
C ASP A 174 -6.98 23.22 9.90
N GLN A 175 -7.88 22.86 10.82
CA GLN A 175 -8.23 23.67 12.01
C GLN A 175 -7.07 23.81 13.02
N ILE A 176 -6.21 22.80 13.14
CA ILE A 176 -5.02 22.88 14.00
C ILE A 176 -3.98 23.78 13.35
N LEU A 177 -3.77 23.64 12.03
CA LEU A 177 -2.90 24.53 11.26
C LEU A 177 -3.38 25.98 11.33
N GLU A 178 -4.70 26.22 11.26
CA GLU A 178 -5.32 27.54 11.48
C GLU A 178 -4.97 28.15 12.85
N LYS A 179 -4.90 27.33 13.90
CA LYS A 179 -4.53 27.80 15.25
C LYS A 179 -3.04 28.06 15.42
N ILE A 180 -2.20 27.36 14.67
CA ILE A 180 -0.74 27.51 14.71
C ILE A 180 -0.31 28.76 13.91
N GLU A 181 -0.95 29.06 12.78
CA GLU A 181 -0.68 30.24 11.95
C GLU A 181 -1.98 30.95 11.48
N PRO A 182 -2.57 31.84 12.29
CA PRO A 182 -3.87 32.46 12.01
C PRO A 182 -3.90 33.49 10.86
N ASP A 183 -2.74 34.02 10.43
CA ASP A 183 -2.66 35.21 9.54
C ASP A 183 -2.44 34.91 8.03
N ARG A 184 -2.69 33.69 7.54
CA ARG A 184 -2.32 33.32 6.15
C ARG A 184 -3.46 32.82 5.26
N HIS A 185 -3.37 33.19 3.97
CA HIS A 185 -4.30 32.84 2.90
C HIS A 185 -4.39 31.30 2.71
N GLU A 186 -5.54 30.81 2.20
CA GLU A 186 -5.85 29.38 1.99
C GLU A 186 -4.73 28.58 1.28
N ILE A 187 -4.11 29.15 0.25
CA ILE A 187 -3.03 28.52 -0.51
C ILE A 187 -1.80 28.23 0.37
N THR A 188 -1.48 29.11 1.32
CA THR A 188 -0.33 28.89 2.22
C THR A 188 -0.59 27.75 3.20
N ARG A 189 -1.85 27.53 3.58
CA ARG A 189 -2.24 26.38 4.43
C ARG A 189 -2.14 25.07 3.66
N ARG A 190 -2.60 25.03 2.40
CA ARG A 190 -2.39 23.88 1.52
C ARG A 190 -0.90 23.58 1.32
N ALA A 191 -0.06 24.62 1.16
CA ALA A 191 1.39 24.45 1.09
C ALA A 191 1.97 23.82 2.36
N LEU A 192 1.57 24.27 3.56
CA LEU A 192 2.01 23.65 4.81
C LEU A 192 1.58 22.18 4.90
N ARG A 193 0.31 21.88 4.60
CA ARG A 193 -0.21 20.51 4.60
C ARG A 193 0.56 19.60 3.63
N GLU A 194 0.86 20.09 2.44
CA GLU A 194 1.68 19.38 1.46
C GLU A 194 3.08 19.07 2.00
N LEU A 195 3.75 20.06 2.60
CA LEU A 195 5.08 19.91 3.21
C LEU A 195 5.09 18.90 4.37
N MET A 196 3.92 18.62 4.94
CA MET A 196 3.73 17.70 6.05
C MET A 196 2.98 16.43 5.63
N GLY A 197 2.83 16.20 4.32
CA GLY A 197 1.95 15.18 3.74
C GLY A 197 2.15 13.78 4.31
N SER A 198 3.40 13.31 4.43
CA SER A 198 3.69 11.98 4.99
C SER A 198 3.27 11.86 6.47
N ALA A 199 3.52 12.87 7.30
CA ALA A 199 3.12 12.86 8.70
C ALA A 199 1.60 12.90 8.85
N VAL A 200 0.92 13.71 8.04
CA VAL A 200 -0.55 13.72 7.95
C VAL A 200 -1.09 12.34 7.57
N ASP A 201 -0.47 11.70 6.59
CA ASP A 201 -0.86 10.38 6.12
C ASP A 201 -0.69 9.30 7.20
N SER A 202 0.47 9.26 7.87
CA SER A 202 0.73 8.32 8.97
C SER A 202 -0.22 8.52 10.15
N LEU A 203 -0.60 9.77 10.46
CA LEU A 203 -1.62 10.04 11.46
C LEU A 203 -2.97 9.49 11.02
N ILE A 204 -3.38 9.68 9.76
CA ILE A 204 -4.64 9.13 9.27
C ILE A 204 -4.65 7.60 9.40
N GLU A 205 -3.58 6.91 8.99
CA GLU A 205 -3.49 5.45 9.06
C GLU A 205 -3.48 4.93 10.50
N SER A 206 -2.65 5.50 11.37
CA SER A 206 -2.58 5.12 12.78
C SER A 206 -3.94 5.23 13.47
N HIS A 207 -4.75 6.22 13.09
CA HIS A 207 -6.11 6.33 13.59
C HIS A 207 -7.02 5.20 13.12
N PHE A 208 -6.96 4.85 11.82
CA PHE A 208 -7.75 3.75 11.27
C PHE A 208 -7.35 2.39 11.85
N ASP A 209 -6.10 2.23 12.28
CA ASP A 209 -5.62 1.06 13.03
C ASP A 209 -5.99 1.07 14.52
N GLY A 210 -6.75 2.07 14.97
CA GLY A 210 -7.36 2.10 16.31
C GLY A 210 -6.58 2.89 17.36
N ASN A 211 -5.48 3.54 16.98
CA ASN A 211 -4.71 4.39 17.87
C ASN A 211 -5.39 5.75 18.08
N TYR A 212 -5.50 6.19 19.33
CA TYR A 212 -6.05 7.51 19.65
C TYR A 212 -5.03 8.59 19.32
N ILE A 213 -5.42 9.51 18.43
CA ILE A 213 -4.59 10.65 18.04
C ILE A 213 -5.08 11.90 18.75
N CYS A 214 -4.35 12.30 19.77
CA CYS A 214 -4.61 13.55 20.50
C CYS A 214 -3.92 14.73 19.81
N ASN A 215 -4.38 15.95 20.12
CA ASN A 215 -3.81 17.17 19.53
C ASN A 215 -2.31 17.32 19.79
N TYR A 216 -1.81 16.81 20.91
CA TYR A 216 -0.39 16.84 21.24
C TYR A 216 0.45 16.00 20.25
N ILE A 217 0.04 14.78 19.93
CA ILE A 217 0.73 13.91 18.96
C ILE A 217 0.74 14.56 17.57
N MET A 218 -0.37 15.21 17.17
CA MET A 218 -0.43 15.96 15.92
C MET A 218 0.56 17.14 15.92
N ILE A 219 0.57 17.95 16.98
CA ILE A 219 1.49 19.10 17.10
C ILE A 219 2.96 18.64 17.13
N GLN A 220 3.27 17.53 17.78
CA GLN A 220 4.63 16.99 17.83
C GLN A 220 5.07 16.50 16.45
N ALA A 221 4.27 15.68 15.77
CA ALA A 221 4.54 15.25 14.40
C ALA A 221 4.73 16.45 13.44
N PHE A 222 3.98 17.54 13.68
CA PHE A 222 4.09 18.77 12.92
C PHE A 222 5.36 19.57 13.19
N ASN A 223 5.86 19.59 14.43
CA ASN A 223 7.12 20.22 14.75
C ASN A 223 8.32 19.47 14.18
N ASP A 224 8.25 18.14 14.15
CA ASP A 224 9.30 17.28 13.59
C ASP A 224 9.32 17.34 12.04
N ALA A 225 8.19 17.66 11.41
CA ALA A 225 8.03 17.74 9.96
C ALA A 225 8.31 19.14 9.35
N ARG A 226 9.09 20.00 10.01
CA ARG A 226 9.38 21.34 9.47
C ARG A 226 10.26 21.26 8.21
N PRO A 227 9.93 22.02 7.15
CA PRO A 227 10.73 22.04 5.93
C PRO A 227 12.11 22.66 6.17
N PRO A 228 13.12 22.31 5.37
CA PRO A 228 14.48 22.78 5.54
C PRO A 228 14.58 24.29 5.28
N LEU A 229 15.50 24.94 6.02
CA LEU A 229 15.90 26.32 5.74
C LEU A 229 16.89 26.31 4.57
N LEU A 230 16.45 26.72 3.38
CA LEU A 230 17.30 26.76 2.19
C LEU A 230 18.58 27.59 2.37
N ALA A 231 18.56 28.61 3.23
CA ALA A 231 19.76 29.38 3.57
C ALA A 231 20.84 28.50 4.23
N ASN A 232 20.46 27.57 5.10
CA ASN A 232 21.38 26.64 5.75
C ASN A 232 21.91 25.60 4.75
N VAL A 233 21.04 25.10 3.87
CA VAL A 233 21.41 24.16 2.81
C VAL A 233 22.44 24.80 1.87
N MET A 234 22.24 26.05 1.47
CA MET A 234 23.14 26.78 0.57
C MET A 234 24.45 27.27 1.22
N ALA A 235 24.54 27.20 2.55
CA ALA A 235 25.80 27.47 3.25
C ALA A 235 26.84 26.35 3.00
N ILE A 236 26.40 25.14 2.66
CA ILE A 236 27.25 23.99 2.35
C ILE A 236 27.82 24.15 0.94
N GLU A 237 29.13 24.36 0.82
CA GLU A 237 29.79 24.62 -0.47
C GLU A 237 29.74 23.42 -1.43
N GLU A 238 29.96 22.21 -0.92
CA GLU A 238 29.98 20.95 -1.67
C GLU A 238 28.63 20.61 -2.33
N LEU A 239 27.52 21.07 -1.74
CA LEU A 239 26.16 20.80 -2.21
C LEU A 239 25.74 21.73 -3.36
N ARG A 240 26.29 22.94 -3.43
CA ARG A 240 25.85 24.00 -4.36
C ARG A 240 25.74 23.56 -5.83
N PRO A 241 26.65 22.72 -6.39
CA PRO A 241 26.53 22.27 -7.78
C PRO A 241 25.24 21.49 -8.08
N TYR A 242 24.68 20.82 -7.08
CA TYR A 242 23.52 19.94 -7.23
C TYR A 242 22.20 20.61 -6.82
N ALA A 243 22.28 21.78 -6.19
CA ALA A 243 21.15 22.41 -5.48
C ALA A 243 19.92 22.66 -6.38
N ASP A 244 20.17 23.08 -7.62
CA ASP A 244 19.12 23.32 -8.61
C ASP A 244 18.42 22.02 -9.03
N ASN A 245 19.16 20.91 -9.16
CA ASN A 245 18.58 19.61 -9.49
C ASN A 245 17.68 19.11 -8.34
N TYR A 246 18.13 19.23 -7.10
CA TYR A 246 17.34 18.84 -5.94
C TYR A 246 16.07 19.66 -5.75
N ILE A 247 16.12 21.00 -5.92
CA ILE A 247 14.92 21.82 -5.80
C ILE A 247 13.94 21.57 -6.96
N ARG A 248 14.45 21.36 -8.18
CA ARG A 248 13.63 20.94 -9.33
C ARG A 248 12.92 19.63 -9.02
N PHE A 249 13.65 18.67 -8.45
CA PHE A 249 13.13 17.35 -8.10
C PHE A 249 12.05 17.43 -7.00
N ALA A 250 12.29 18.24 -5.96
CA ALA A 250 11.31 18.52 -4.91
C ALA A 250 10.03 19.18 -5.47
N CYS A 251 10.16 20.23 -6.29
CA CYS A 251 9.02 20.93 -6.89
C CYS A 251 8.19 20.01 -7.78
N LYS A 252 8.85 19.18 -8.59
CA LYS A 252 8.22 18.15 -9.42
C LYS A 252 7.36 17.19 -8.60
N HIS A 253 7.84 16.78 -7.43
CA HIS A 253 7.11 15.91 -6.50
C HIS A 253 5.97 16.61 -5.79
N ILE A 254 6.13 17.88 -5.44
CA ILE A 254 5.04 18.70 -4.89
C ILE A 254 3.90 18.80 -5.91
N ILE A 255 4.20 19.07 -7.18
CA ILE A 255 3.21 19.12 -8.27
C ILE A 255 2.50 17.76 -8.38
N PHE A 256 3.26 16.67 -8.43
CA PHE A 256 2.71 15.31 -8.50
C PHE A 256 1.78 15.02 -7.31
N ASN A 257 2.22 15.38 -6.10
CA ASN A 257 1.45 15.15 -4.89
C ASN A 257 0.12 15.92 -4.87
N GLN A 258 0.11 17.14 -5.40
CA GLN A 258 -1.12 17.93 -5.50
C GLN A 258 -2.08 17.35 -6.55
N LEU A 259 -1.57 16.81 -7.66
CA LEU A 259 -2.40 16.09 -8.63
C LEU A 259 -3.07 14.86 -7.99
N VAL A 260 -2.30 14.03 -7.27
CA VAL A 260 -2.85 12.86 -6.57
C VAL A 260 -3.96 13.26 -5.60
N GLU A 261 -3.76 14.34 -4.84
CA GLU A 261 -4.76 14.81 -3.88
C GLU A 261 -6.04 15.28 -4.57
N LEU A 262 -5.93 16.09 -5.63
CA LEU A 262 -7.09 16.55 -6.41
C LEU A 262 -7.87 15.38 -7.03
N ILE A 263 -7.17 14.37 -7.56
CA ILE A 263 -7.80 13.17 -8.11
C ILE A 263 -8.59 12.44 -7.03
N ARG A 264 -8.01 12.23 -5.84
CA ARG A 264 -8.69 11.56 -4.72
C ARG A 264 -9.93 12.32 -4.26
N HIS A 265 -9.90 13.65 -4.26
CA HIS A 265 -11.05 14.47 -3.86
C HIS A 265 -12.14 14.54 -4.93
N HIS A 266 -11.79 14.63 -6.21
CA HIS A 266 -12.77 14.78 -7.30
C HIS A 266 -13.34 13.46 -7.80
N PHE A 267 -12.57 12.37 -7.71
CA PHE A 267 -12.91 11.04 -8.23
C PHE A 267 -12.73 9.94 -7.18
N PRO A 268 -13.30 10.08 -5.96
CA PRO A 268 -13.08 9.13 -4.87
C PRO A 268 -13.51 7.70 -5.21
N ASP A 269 -14.57 7.54 -6.03
CA ASP A 269 -15.05 6.22 -6.44
C ASP A 269 -14.10 5.55 -7.45
N ALA A 270 -13.50 6.32 -8.36
CA ALA A 270 -12.61 5.80 -9.40
C ALA A 270 -11.27 5.34 -8.83
N VAL A 271 -10.80 5.93 -7.72
CA VAL A 271 -9.51 5.56 -7.09
C VAL A 271 -9.65 4.66 -5.87
N ARG A 272 -10.87 4.19 -5.58
CA ARG A 272 -11.13 3.37 -4.40
C ARG A 272 -10.54 1.97 -4.58
N LEU A 273 -9.60 1.62 -3.72
CA LEU A 273 -9.05 0.28 -3.62
C LEU A 273 -9.50 -0.39 -2.31
N SER A 274 -9.51 -1.73 -2.29
CA SER A 274 -9.78 -2.49 -1.07
C SER A 274 -8.69 -2.24 -0.01
N LYS A 275 -9.03 -2.36 1.28
CA LYS A 275 -8.13 -2.01 2.40
C LYS A 275 -6.79 -2.76 2.42
N LYS A 276 -6.71 -3.94 1.81
CA LYS A 276 -5.46 -4.70 1.70
C LYS A 276 -4.45 -4.04 0.76
N TYR A 277 -4.90 -3.18 -0.16
CA TYR A 277 -4.02 -2.47 -1.07
C TYR A 277 -3.57 -1.12 -0.52
N PHE A 278 -2.48 -0.59 -1.07
CA PHE A 278 -2.04 0.77 -0.78
C PHE A 278 -3.05 1.79 -1.32
N ARG A 279 -3.60 2.59 -0.40
CA ARG A 279 -4.77 3.46 -0.66
C ARG A 279 -4.56 4.54 -1.73
N HIS A 280 -3.32 4.90 -2.02
CA HIS A 280 -2.98 5.92 -3.03
C HIS A 280 -2.65 5.31 -4.39
N GLY A 281 -2.59 3.97 -4.52
CA GLY A 281 -2.02 3.29 -5.70
C GLY A 281 -2.65 3.68 -7.03
N LEU A 282 -3.98 3.66 -7.12
CA LEU A 282 -4.69 4.01 -8.36
C LEU A 282 -4.63 5.51 -8.68
N ALA A 283 -4.66 6.36 -7.65
CA ALA A 283 -4.50 7.80 -7.82
C ALA A 283 -3.08 8.17 -8.30
N ILE A 284 -2.05 7.43 -7.87
CA ILE A 284 -0.66 7.56 -8.34
C ILE A 284 -0.57 7.24 -9.83
N LEU A 285 -1.17 6.13 -10.29
CA LEU A 285 -1.20 5.78 -11.72
C LEU A 285 -1.86 6.89 -12.56
N LEU A 286 -3.04 7.37 -12.15
CA LEU A 286 -3.75 8.44 -12.85
C LEU A 286 -2.94 9.75 -12.85
N ALA A 287 -2.30 10.09 -11.74
CA ALA A 287 -1.46 11.28 -11.64
C ALA A 287 -0.24 11.19 -12.58
N PHE A 288 0.38 10.02 -12.70
CA PHE A 288 1.46 9.79 -13.65
C PHE A 288 1.01 9.98 -15.09
N LEU A 289 -0.07 9.31 -15.50
CA LEU A 289 -0.64 9.44 -16.85
C LEU A 289 -0.98 10.91 -17.16
N TYR A 290 -1.60 11.61 -16.21
CA TYR A 290 -1.96 13.01 -16.38
C TYR A 290 -0.74 13.94 -16.47
N TYR A 291 0.25 13.75 -15.60
CA TYR A 291 1.47 14.54 -15.56
C TYR A 291 2.27 14.36 -16.85
N ASN A 292 2.54 13.11 -17.24
CA ASN A 292 3.37 12.80 -18.40
C ASN A 292 2.70 13.22 -19.71
N GLY A 293 1.37 13.08 -19.82
CA GLY A 293 0.60 13.63 -20.94
C GLY A 293 0.71 15.16 -21.09
N ARG A 294 1.16 15.87 -20.07
CA ARG A 294 1.35 17.33 -20.05
C ARG A 294 2.79 17.74 -19.73
N TYR A 295 3.75 16.82 -19.86
CA TYR A 295 5.13 17.02 -19.43
C TYR A 295 5.72 18.35 -19.93
N GLU A 296 5.60 18.64 -21.23
CA GLU A 296 6.16 19.87 -21.82
C GLU A 296 5.50 21.15 -21.29
N ARG A 297 4.18 21.13 -21.06
CA ARG A 297 3.46 22.27 -20.49
C ARG A 297 3.88 22.50 -19.04
N ILE A 298 3.95 21.44 -18.23
CA ILE A 298 4.41 21.52 -16.83
C ILE A 298 5.85 22.03 -16.79
N ARG A 299 6.74 21.45 -17.60
CA ARG A 299 8.15 21.85 -17.68
C ARG A 299 8.32 23.32 -18.05
N LYS A 300 7.54 23.81 -19.02
CA LYS A 300 7.53 25.24 -19.40
C LYS A 300 7.10 26.13 -18.24
N MET A 301 5.99 25.80 -17.58
CA MET A 301 5.48 26.57 -16.43
C MET A 301 6.44 26.54 -15.23
N MET A 302 7.11 25.41 -14.98
CA MET A 302 8.15 25.31 -13.95
C MET A 302 9.30 26.29 -14.23
N LYS A 303 9.78 26.36 -15.48
CA LYS A 303 10.81 27.34 -15.88
C LYS A 303 10.34 28.78 -15.71
N GLU A 304 9.13 29.10 -16.17
CA GLU A 304 8.54 30.44 -16.07
C GLU A 304 8.41 30.92 -14.62
N LYS A 305 8.02 30.02 -13.70
CA LYS A 305 7.91 30.31 -12.26
C LYS A 305 9.25 30.12 -11.49
N SER A 306 10.34 29.76 -12.19
CA SER A 306 11.66 29.43 -11.62
C SER A 306 11.56 28.39 -10.49
N LEU A 307 10.87 27.29 -10.76
CA LEU A 307 10.73 26.11 -9.91
C LEU A 307 11.82 25.06 -10.16
N ASP A 308 12.70 25.32 -11.13
CA ASP A 308 13.78 24.44 -11.59
C ASP A 308 15.17 24.86 -11.10
N ARG A 309 15.24 25.87 -10.23
CA ARG A 309 16.49 26.42 -9.67
C ARG A 309 16.27 27.13 -8.35
N ILE A 310 17.32 27.29 -7.57
CA ILE A 310 17.30 28.05 -6.31
C ILE A 310 17.32 29.55 -6.60
N VAL A 311 16.34 30.25 -6.02
CA VAL A 311 16.19 31.70 -6.11
C VAL A 311 16.62 32.30 -4.77
N PRO A 312 17.63 33.20 -4.75
CA PRO A 312 18.08 33.82 -3.51
C PRO A 312 16.93 34.49 -2.73
N GLY A 313 16.89 34.23 -1.42
CA GLY A 313 15.86 34.78 -0.52
C GLY A 313 14.49 34.11 -0.59
N ARG A 314 14.25 33.20 -1.54
CA ARG A 314 13.01 32.42 -1.60
C ARG A 314 13.04 31.29 -0.58
N LEU A 315 11.94 31.12 0.17
CA LEU A 315 11.81 30.06 1.16
C LEU A 315 11.29 28.77 0.50
N TYR A 316 11.58 27.61 1.08
CA TYR A 316 11.08 26.32 0.58
C TYR A 316 9.56 26.31 0.43
N ARG A 317 8.84 26.90 1.39
CA ARG A 317 7.37 27.03 1.33
C ARG A 317 6.86 27.87 0.14
N ASP A 318 7.64 28.83 -0.32
CA ASP A 318 7.23 29.70 -1.43
C ASP A 318 7.27 28.90 -2.74
N TYR A 319 8.21 27.96 -2.88
CA TYR A 319 8.19 26.97 -3.97
C TYR A 319 6.92 26.11 -3.91
N ALA A 320 6.53 25.62 -2.73
CA ALA A 320 5.33 24.81 -2.58
C ALA A 320 4.06 25.57 -2.99
N VAL A 321 3.94 26.84 -2.58
CA VAL A 321 2.83 27.73 -3.00
C VAL A 321 2.79 27.88 -4.53
N LEU A 322 3.94 28.15 -5.16
CA LEU A 322 4.03 28.30 -6.61
C LEU A 322 3.70 27.00 -7.36
N CYS A 323 4.07 25.84 -6.81
CA CYS A 323 3.72 24.53 -7.36
C CYS A 323 2.21 24.28 -7.29
N ILE A 324 1.56 24.60 -6.16
CA ILE A 324 0.10 24.46 -6.00
C ILE A 324 -0.63 25.32 -7.03
N ASN A 325 -0.23 26.58 -7.18
CA ASN A 325 -0.83 27.47 -8.18
C ASN A 325 -0.64 26.94 -9.62
N LEU A 326 0.53 26.36 -9.92
CA LEU A 326 0.78 25.71 -11.22
C LEU A 326 -0.20 24.55 -11.44
N VAL A 327 -0.45 23.74 -10.41
CA VAL A 327 -1.40 22.61 -10.49
C VAL A 327 -2.82 23.12 -10.74
N GLU A 328 -3.25 24.18 -10.05
CA GLU A 328 -4.58 24.77 -10.26
C GLU A 328 -4.76 25.32 -11.69
N GLU A 329 -3.70 25.88 -12.27
CA GLU A 329 -3.69 26.39 -13.65
C GLU A 329 -3.71 25.27 -14.71
N ILE A 330 -3.23 24.07 -14.39
CA ILE A 330 -3.09 22.96 -15.36
C ILE A 330 -4.13 21.86 -15.20
N TYR A 331 -4.75 21.73 -14.02
CA TYR A 331 -5.67 20.66 -13.73
C TYR A 331 -7.02 20.90 -14.43
N ASN A 332 -7.43 19.94 -15.26
CA ASN A 332 -8.72 19.91 -15.92
C ASN A 332 -9.46 18.64 -15.47
N ARG A 333 -10.66 18.84 -14.92
CA ARG A 333 -11.49 17.76 -14.39
C ARG A 333 -12.05 16.86 -15.49
N ASP A 334 -12.47 17.41 -16.62
CA ASP A 334 -13.09 16.65 -17.70
C ASP A 334 -12.06 15.72 -18.36
N GLU A 335 -10.85 16.23 -18.62
CA GLU A 335 -9.74 15.43 -19.14
C GLU A 335 -9.30 14.33 -18.15
N MET A 336 -9.41 14.59 -16.83
CA MET A 336 -9.16 13.56 -15.82
C MET A 336 -10.23 12.48 -15.81
N ALA A 337 -11.50 12.83 -16.05
CA ALA A 337 -12.59 11.86 -16.15
C ALA A 337 -12.36 10.89 -17.32
N GLU A 338 -11.93 11.40 -18.47
CA GLU A 338 -11.56 10.55 -19.62
C GLU A 338 -10.41 9.59 -19.30
N LEU A 339 -9.41 10.02 -18.52
CA LEU A 339 -8.35 9.13 -18.05
C LEU A 339 -8.85 8.07 -17.07
N CYS A 340 -9.80 8.41 -16.19
CA CYS A 340 -10.43 7.44 -15.31
C CYS A 340 -11.15 6.36 -16.12
N ASP A 341 -11.93 6.75 -17.12
CA ASP A 341 -12.64 5.83 -18.02
C ASP A 341 -11.65 4.96 -18.81
N TYR A 342 -10.55 5.53 -19.30
CA TYR A 342 -9.49 4.80 -20.00
C TYR A 342 -8.88 3.72 -19.10
N VAL A 343 -8.54 4.05 -17.85
CA VAL A 343 -7.95 3.08 -16.90
C VAL A 343 -8.96 1.99 -16.56
N ASP A 344 -10.23 2.34 -16.29
CA ASP A 344 -11.29 1.38 -15.98
C ASP A 344 -11.50 0.36 -17.11
N GLN A 345 -11.53 0.82 -18.37
CA GLN A 345 -11.71 -0.05 -19.54
C GLN A 345 -10.59 -1.06 -19.75
N HIS A 346 -9.38 -0.76 -19.27
CA HIS A 346 -8.21 -1.63 -19.40
C HIS A 346 -7.87 -2.39 -18.11
N TRP A 347 -8.61 -2.13 -17.03
CA TRP A 347 -8.35 -2.73 -15.74
C TRP A 347 -8.76 -4.19 -15.72
N TYR A 348 -7.79 -5.08 -15.54
CA TYR A 348 -8.03 -6.51 -15.40
C TYR A 348 -7.34 -7.05 -14.15
N SER A 349 -8.12 -7.14 -13.07
CA SER A 349 -7.66 -7.72 -11.81
C SER A 349 -7.43 -9.22 -11.92
N THR A 350 -6.36 -9.66 -11.26
CA THR A 350 -6.02 -11.06 -11.06
C THR A 350 -6.02 -11.39 -9.56
N PRO A 351 -6.09 -12.65 -9.12
CA PRO A 351 -6.21 -12.98 -7.70
C PRO A 351 -5.01 -12.54 -6.84
N THR A 352 -3.81 -12.54 -7.41
CA THR A 352 -2.56 -12.27 -6.68
C THR A 352 -2.21 -10.77 -6.65
N PRO A 353 -2.12 -10.15 -5.45
CA PRO A 353 -1.62 -8.79 -5.27
C PRO A 353 -0.17 -8.61 -5.74
N LEU A 354 0.14 -7.41 -6.24
CA LEU A 354 1.46 -7.06 -6.80
C LEU A 354 2.05 -5.81 -6.14
N GLY A 355 3.38 -5.81 -6.02
CA GLY A 355 4.20 -4.65 -5.72
C GLY A 355 5.35 -4.53 -6.72
N ALA A 356 6.00 -3.36 -6.73
CA ALA A 356 7.17 -3.10 -7.56
C ALA A 356 8.14 -2.15 -6.88
N GLU A 357 9.44 -2.43 -7.00
CA GLU A 357 10.53 -1.54 -6.61
C GLU A 357 11.32 -1.16 -7.87
N LEU A 358 11.58 0.12 -8.07
CA LEU A 358 12.29 0.63 -9.24
C LEU A 358 13.52 1.41 -8.78
N GLU A 359 14.69 1.03 -9.29
CA GLU A 359 15.95 1.71 -8.99
C GLU A 359 16.44 2.58 -10.16
N PHE A 360 16.96 3.77 -9.84
CA PHE A 360 17.43 4.76 -10.80
C PHE A 360 18.81 5.30 -10.41
N SER A 361 19.69 5.54 -11.40
CA SER A 361 21.02 6.11 -11.18
C SER A 361 21.69 6.60 -12.46
N HIS A 362 22.36 7.75 -12.41
CA HIS A 362 23.24 8.24 -13.48
C HIS A 362 24.54 7.43 -13.61
N LEU A 363 24.91 6.66 -12.58
CA LEU A 363 26.13 5.87 -12.53
C LEU A 363 25.89 4.38 -12.80
N GLY A 364 24.63 3.95 -12.96
CA GLY A 364 24.26 2.55 -13.04
C GLY A 364 24.78 1.77 -11.82
N ALA A 365 25.36 0.59 -12.07
CA ALA A 365 25.88 -0.31 -11.03
C ALA A 365 26.90 0.34 -10.06
N ARG A 366 27.55 1.43 -10.47
CA ARG A 366 28.52 2.15 -9.61
C ARG A 366 27.88 2.97 -8.49
N ALA A 367 26.56 3.16 -8.48
CA ALA A 367 25.87 4.02 -7.51
C ALA A 367 26.22 3.71 -6.04
N VAL A 368 26.35 2.42 -5.71
CA VAL A 368 26.62 1.92 -4.35
C VAL A 368 28.07 2.05 -3.90
N VAL A 369 28.99 2.36 -4.81
CA VAL A 369 30.43 2.56 -4.55
C VAL A 369 30.92 3.92 -5.08
N ALA A 370 29.99 4.82 -5.40
CA ALA A 370 30.29 6.11 -5.98
C ALA A 370 31.12 6.99 -5.03
N GLU A 371 32.12 7.66 -5.59
CA GLU A 371 32.90 8.66 -4.89
C GLU A 371 32.24 10.06 -4.96
N PRO A 372 32.55 10.98 -4.03
CA PRO A 372 32.02 12.34 -4.08
C PRO A 372 32.24 13.04 -5.42
N GLY A 373 31.16 13.56 -6.00
CA GLY A 373 31.15 14.31 -7.26
C GLY A 373 31.25 13.49 -8.54
N GLU A 374 31.27 12.16 -8.43
CA GLU A 374 31.24 11.27 -9.58
C GLU A 374 29.92 11.39 -10.37
N ASP A 375 28.79 11.43 -9.66
CA ASP A 375 27.50 11.80 -10.23
C ASP A 375 27.37 13.32 -10.26
N GLN A 376 27.47 13.88 -11.45
CA GLN A 376 27.41 15.32 -11.69
C GLN A 376 26.02 15.92 -11.43
N PHE A 377 24.97 15.11 -11.31
CA PHE A 377 23.60 15.58 -11.16
C PHE A 377 23.14 15.61 -9.70
N TYR A 378 23.34 14.51 -8.97
CA TYR A 378 22.83 14.36 -7.60
C TYR A 378 23.88 13.92 -6.59
N ASP A 379 25.14 13.73 -6.98
CA ASP A 379 26.18 13.15 -6.11
C ASP A 379 25.74 11.81 -5.49
N GLY A 380 25.12 10.94 -6.29
CA GLY A 380 24.63 9.64 -5.83
C GLY A 380 23.48 9.76 -4.82
N PHE A 381 22.69 10.84 -4.90
CA PHE A 381 21.63 11.18 -3.97
C PHE A 381 22.08 11.44 -2.52
N PHE A 382 23.36 11.75 -2.30
CA PHE A 382 23.92 11.98 -0.96
C PHE A 382 23.19 13.06 -0.13
N TRP A 383 22.62 14.07 -0.81
CA TRP A 383 21.92 15.21 -0.20
C TRP A 383 20.39 15.08 -0.22
N PHE A 384 19.86 13.87 -0.45
CA PHE A 384 18.42 13.60 -0.60
C PHE A 384 17.57 14.13 0.57
N ASN A 385 18.01 13.89 1.80
CA ASN A 385 17.29 14.31 3.00
C ASN A 385 17.40 15.82 3.27
N ASP A 386 18.48 16.47 2.82
CA ASP A 386 18.69 17.92 3.02
C ASP A 386 17.64 18.77 2.27
N PHE A 387 17.05 18.24 1.20
CA PHE A 387 15.96 18.85 0.44
C PHE A 387 14.57 18.30 0.81
N ASP A 388 14.48 17.54 1.89
CA ASP A 388 13.26 16.90 2.39
C ASP A 388 12.62 15.92 1.40
N LEU A 389 13.42 15.31 0.52
CA LEU A 389 12.89 14.48 -0.55
C LEU A 389 12.16 13.24 -0.02
N GLN A 390 12.58 12.67 1.11
CA GLN A 390 11.88 11.54 1.74
C GLN A 390 10.40 11.86 1.98
N ARG A 391 10.08 13.07 2.46
CA ARG A 391 8.68 13.51 2.64
C ARG A 391 8.03 14.01 1.36
N ARG A 392 8.78 14.32 0.30
CA ARG A 392 8.20 14.67 -1.01
C ARG A 392 7.84 13.42 -1.83
N THR A 393 8.63 12.37 -1.73
CA THR A 393 8.51 11.11 -2.49
C THR A 393 7.73 10.01 -1.77
N TRP A 394 7.17 10.31 -0.59
CA TRP A 394 6.54 9.30 0.29
C TRP A 394 5.44 8.47 -0.36
N ARG A 395 4.65 9.05 -1.29
CA ARG A 395 3.61 8.31 -2.03
C ARG A 395 4.17 7.20 -2.92
N MET A 396 5.43 7.31 -3.31
CA MET A 396 6.16 6.33 -4.12
C MET A 396 7.17 5.52 -3.28
N GLY A 397 7.15 5.66 -1.95
CA GLY A 397 8.12 5.00 -1.07
C GLY A 397 9.57 5.44 -1.31
N GLY A 398 9.79 6.67 -1.81
CA GLY A 398 11.09 7.07 -2.32
C GLY A 398 12.19 7.17 -1.25
N HIS A 399 13.34 6.55 -1.50
CA HIS A 399 14.52 6.62 -0.64
C HIS A 399 15.82 6.35 -1.41
N VAL A 400 16.96 6.49 -0.73
CA VAL A 400 18.27 6.13 -1.27
C VAL A 400 18.64 4.75 -0.76
N ASP A 401 18.87 3.80 -1.67
CA ASP A 401 19.37 2.47 -1.32
C ASP A 401 20.85 2.33 -1.67
N SER A 402 21.67 2.01 -0.67
CA SER A 402 23.11 1.80 -0.83
C SER A 402 23.52 0.33 -0.88
N HIS A 403 22.58 -0.62 -0.75
CA HIS A 403 22.83 -2.06 -0.60
C HIS A 403 23.84 -2.40 0.53
N ARG A 404 24.04 -1.46 1.47
CA ARG A 404 24.91 -1.60 2.65
C ARG A 404 24.06 -1.59 3.90
N THR A 405 24.51 -2.29 4.95
CA THR A 405 23.88 -2.20 6.26
C THR A 405 24.01 -0.77 6.78
N VAL A 406 22.93 0.00 6.74
CA VAL A 406 22.89 1.35 7.29
C VAL A 406 23.08 1.23 8.79
N VAL A 407 24.25 1.63 9.28
CA VAL A 407 24.54 1.69 10.73
C VAL A 407 23.79 2.90 11.29
N ALA A 408 23.04 2.70 12.38
CA ALA A 408 22.35 3.79 13.06
C ALA A 408 23.33 4.94 13.36
N GLY A 409 23.05 6.14 12.83
CA GLY A 409 23.87 7.34 12.98
C GLY A 409 24.55 7.84 11.70
N ASN A 410 24.47 7.10 10.59
CA ASN A 410 24.94 7.58 9.28
C ASN A 410 23.74 7.93 8.38
N GLU A 411 23.26 9.17 8.45
CA GLU A 411 22.04 9.63 7.74
C GLU A 411 22.23 9.89 6.24
N ARG A 412 23.49 9.92 5.77
CA ARG A 412 23.83 10.16 4.36
C ARG A 412 24.65 9.03 3.78
N HIS A 413 24.22 8.56 2.62
CA HIS A 413 24.93 7.57 1.81
C HIS A 413 24.63 7.80 0.33
N ARG A 414 25.54 7.31 -0.52
CA ARG A 414 25.35 7.28 -1.98
C ARG A 414 24.73 5.95 -2.38
N GLY A 415 23.87 5.99 -3.37
CA GLY A 415 23.17 4.80 -3.81
C GLY A 415 22.18 5.06 -4.95
N PHE A 416 21.32 4.08 -5.18
CA PHE A 416 20.20 4.19 -6.09
C PHE A 416 19.13 5.07 -5.49
N LEU A 417 18.47 5.88 -6.31
CA LEU A 417 17.14 6.36 -5.97
C LEU A 417 16.18 5.19 -6.19
N GLU A 418 15.51 4.75 -5.15
CA GLU A 418 14.50 3.70 -5.22
C GLU A 418 13.09 4.29 -5.07
N TYR A 419 12.17 3.85 -5.92
CA TYR A 419 10.72 3.94 -5.69
C TYR A 419 10.17 2.58 -5.31
N ALA A 420 9.81 2.41 -4.03
CA ALA A 420 9.19 1.21 -3.49
C ALA A 420 7.66 1.39 -3.41
N PHE A 421 6.95 1.08 -4.51
CA PHE A 421 5.51 1.30 -4.56
C PHE A 421 4.76 0.38 -3.60
N GLY A 422 3.99 0.99 -2.69
CA GLY A 422 3.24 0.27 -1.64
C GLY A 422 3.96 0.22 -0.29
N ARG A 423 5.21 0.69 -0.21
CA ARG A 423 5.93 0.88 1.07
C ARG A 423 5.59 2.24 1.65
N PHE A 424 4.96 2.25 2.83
CA PHE A 424 4.53 3.49 3.50
C PHE A 424 5.37 3.80 4.75
N ASN A 425 6.13 2.84 5.27
CA ASN A 425 7.21 3.10 6.22
C ASN A 425 8.43 2.24 5.90
N ILE A 426 9.59 2.89 5.77
CA ILE A 426 10.89 2.22 5.54
C ILE A 426 11.34 1.54 6.84
N VAL A 427 11.12 2.19 7.98
CA VAL A 427 11.49 1.64 9.29
C VAL A 427 10.43 0.62 9.71
N GLY A 428 10.82 -0.66 9.75
CA GLY A 428 9.95 -1.77 10.13
C GLY A 428 9.25 -2.48 8.96
N ASP A 429 9.65 -2.21 7.71
CA ASP A 429 9.15 -2.89 6.50
C ASP A 429 7.63 -2.98 6.40
N LEU A 430 6.95 -1.90 6.76
CA LEU A 430 5.51 -1.79 6.61
C LEU A 430 5.18 -1.45 5.15
N SER A 431 4.65 -2.45 4.45
CA SER A 431 4.22 -2.34 3.06
C SER A 431 2.85 -2.98 2.86
N ARG A 432 2.17 -2.53 1.80
CA ARG A 432 0.98 -3.16 1.24
C ARG A 432 1.18 -3.31 -0.26
N PRO A 433 0.58 -4.34 -0.88
CA PRO A 433 0.59 -4.45 -2.34
C PRO A 433 -0.11 -3.24 -2.95
N LEU A 434 0.31 -2.85 -4.14
CA LEU A 434 -0.22 -1.66 -4.80
C LEU A 434 -1.63 -1.94 -5.35
N PHE A 435 -1.77 -3.01 -6.13
CA PHE A 435 -3.01 -3.54 -6.68
C PHE A 435 -2.74 -4.89 -7.36
N ASP A 436 -3.73 -5.49 -8.01
CA ASP A 436 -3.68 -6.86 -8.55
C ASP A 436 -3.85 -6.95 -10.08
N CYS A 437 -3.62 -5.85 -10.79
CA CYS A 437 -3.74 -5.77 -12.25
C CYS A 437 -2.35 -5.69 -12.93
N PRO A 438 -1.91 -6.73 -13.68
CA PRO A 438 -0.62 -6.73 -14.37
C PRO A 438 -0.44 -5.58 -15.38
N TRP A 439 -1.49 -5.26 -16.15
CA TRP A 439 -1.46 -4.15 -17.11
C TRP A 439 -1.21 -2.80 -16.42
N ALA A 440 -1.97 -2.52 -15.36
CA ALA A 440 -1.81 -1.29 -14.58
C ALA A 440 -0.42 -1.19 -13.95
N MET A 441 0.16 -2.32 -13.52
CA MET A 441 1.51 -2.35 -12.96
C MET A 441 2.55 -2.02 -14.05
N SER A 442 2.43 -2.65 -15.22
CA SER A 442 3.26 -2.33 -16.38
C SER A 442 3.18 -0.85 -16.76
N LYS A 443 1.97 -0.28 -16.82
CA LYS A 443 1.79 1.14 -17.11
C LYS A 443 2.39 2.03 -16.03
N LEU A 444 2.19 1.73 -14.75
CA LEU A 444 2.78 2.48 -13.66
C LEU A 444 4.30 2.48 -13.72
N ILE A 445 4.93 1.33 -14.00
CA ILE A 445 6.39 1.21 -14.15
C ILE A 445 6.91 2.13 -15.27
N ASN A 446 6.32 2.04 -16.47
CA ASN A 446 6.73 2.86 -17.61
C ASN A 446 6.53 4.37 -17.35
N GLU A 447 5.39 4.73 -16.74
CA GLU A 447 5.10 6.13 -16.47
C GLU A 447 5.96 6.70 -15.33
N ALA A 448 6.39 5.88 -14.37
CA ALA A 448 7.38 6.29 -13.36
C ALA A 448 8.75 6.57 -13.98
N VAL A 449 9.21 5.74 -14.92
CA VAL A 449 10.46 5.97 -15.68
C VAL A 449 10.39 7.28 -16.45
N ARG A 450 9.32 7.49 -17.21
CA ARG A 450 9.08 8.74 -17.96
C ARG A 450 9.00 9.95 -17.04
N PHE A 451 8.35 9.79 -15.90
CA PHE A 451 8.21 10.86 -14.95
C PHE A 451 9.57 11.28 -14.42
N LEU A 452 10.45 10.38 -14.00
CA LEU A 452 11.67 10.73 -13.26
C LEU A 452 12.70 11.51 -14.07
N ASP A 453 12.90 11.17 -15.35
CA ASP A 453 13.98 11.75 -16.17
C ASP A 453 15.37 11.47 -15.56
N ILE A 454 15.53 10.28 -14.98
CA ILE A 454 16.77 9.74 -14.39
C ILE A 454 16.96 8.34 -14.99
N PRO A 455 18.18 7.95 -15.40
CA PRO A 455 18.38 6.67 -16.06
C PRO A 455 17.90 5.50 -15.19
N PRO A 456 17.02 4.61 -15.72
CA PRO A 456 16.57 3.44 -14.99
C PRO A 456 17.69 2.42 -14.84
N HIS A 457 17.65 1.65 -13.74
CA HIS A 457 18.63 0.62 -13.48
C HIS A 457 18.02 -0.76 -13.30
N SER A 458 17.15 -0.95 -12.31
CA SER A 458 16.61 -2.27 -11.98
C SER A 458 15.13 -2.22 -11.62
N LEU A 459 14.48 -3.36 -11.79
CA LEU A 459 13.08 -3.57 -11.44
C LEU A 459 12.98 -4.81 -10.56
N HIS A 460 12.32 -4.67 -9.42
CA HIS A 460 11.87 -5.79 -8.62
C HIS A 460 10.36 -5.91 -8.71
N ILE A 461 9.87 -7.14 -8.87
CA ILE A 461 8.44 -7.43 -8.83
C ILE A 461 8.17 -8.34 -7.65
N SER A 462 7.26 -7.91 -6.77
CA SER A 462 6.82 -8.68 -5.62
C SER A 462 5.37 -9.12 -5.78
N MET A 463 5.06 -10.31 -5.28
CA MET A 463 3.72 -10.88 -5.32
C MET A 463 3.37 -11.53 -3.99
N GLU A 464 2.17 -11.23 -3.48
CA GLU A 464 1.70 -11.79 -2.21
C GLU A 464 1.02 -13.13 -2.45
N LEU A 465 1.59 -14.18 -1.88
CA LEU A 465 1.22 -15.56 -2.09
C LEU A 465 0.33 -16.12 -0.96
N SER A 466 -0.46 -15.26 -0.33
CA SER A 466 -1.26 -15.62 0.85
C SER A 466 -2.32 -16.69 0.51
N GLY A 467 -2.10 -17.93 0.98
CA GLY A 467 -3.02 -19.07 0.86
C GLY A 467 -3.52 -19.57 2.22
N GLU A 468 -4.74 -20.12 2.29
CA GLU A 468 -5.41 -20.47 3.56
C GLU A 468 -4.76 -21.65 4.34
N LYS A 469 -3.81 -22.40 3.75
CA LYS A 469 -3.26 -23.61 4.39
C LYS A 469 -1.76 -23.91 4.15
N HIS A 470 -1.15 -23.48 3.04
CA HIS A 470 0.24 -23.83 2.67
C HIS A 470 0.90 -22.66 1.93
N SER A 471 2.20 -22.44 2.15
CA SER A 471 3.00 -21.44 1.42
C SER A 471 3.20 -21.90 -0.03
N HIS A 472 3.06 -20.97 -0.99
CA HIS A 472 3.43 -21.19 -2.39
C HIS A 472 4.95 -21.03 -2.63
N ILE A 473 5.74 -21.03 -1.55
CA ILE A 473 7.20 -21.02 -1.56
C ILE A 473 7.68 -22.27 -0.82
N THR A 474 8.25 -23.21 -1.55
CA THR A 474 8.73 -24.49 -1.00
C THR A 474 10.24 -24.64 -1.13
N ALA A 475 10.77 -25.83 -0.85
CA ALA A 475 12.19 -26.15 -1.07
C ALA A 475 12.48 -26.69 -2.49
N VAL A 476 11.47 -26.73 -3.38
CA VAL A 476 11.61 -27.27 -4.74
C VAL A 476 12.60 -26.41 -5.54
N PRO A 477 13.64 -27.01 -6.14
CA PRO A 477 14.61 -26.27 -6.96
C PRO A 477 14.03 -25.89 -8.32
N HIS A 478 14.61 -24.86 -8.94
CA HIS A 478 14.23 -24.45 -10.29
C HIS A 478 14.85 -25.37 -11.35
N LYS A 479 14.14 -25.55 -12.47
CA LYS A 479 14.77 -26.10 -13.68
C LYS A 479 15.61 -25.02 -14.36
N PHE A 480 16.79 -25.40 -14.82
CA PHE A 480 17.72 -24.50 -15.50
C PHE A 480 17.15 -23.90 -16.79
N SER A 481 16.41 -24.69 -17.59
CA SER A 481 15.69 -24.19 -18.78
C SER A 481 14.69 -23.08 -18.43
N ASP A 482 14.03 -23.19 -17.29
CA ASP A 482 13.00 -22.24 -16.87
C ASP A 482 13.66 -20.93 -16.41
N LEU A 483 14.79 -21.02 -15.69
CA LEU A 483 15.59 -19.85 -15.32
C LEU A 483 16.10 -19.09 -16.55
N ALA A 484 16.55 -19.81 -17.59
CA ALA A 484 16.93 -19.20 -18.86
C ALA A 484 15.72 -18.54 -19.57
N CYS A 485 14.53 -19.13 -19.51
CA CYS A 485 13.30 -18.50 -20.01
C CYS A 485 12.98 -17.19 -19.25
N LEU A 486 13.10 -17.19 -17.92
CA LEU A 486 12.90 -15.98 -17.11
C LEU A 486 13.89 -14.87 -17.49
N LEU A 487 15.18 -15.19 -17.63
CA LEU A 487 16.20 -14.23 -18.06
C LEU A 487 15.95 -13.70 -19.48
N MET A 488 15.46 -14.54 -20.41
CA MET A 488 15.10 -14.09 -21.76
C MET A 488 13.89 -13.14 -21.76
N LEU A 489 12.95 -13.30 -20.81
CA LEU A 489 11.78 -12.44 -20.68
C LEU A 489 12.09 -11.09 -20.00
N GLY A 490 12.90 -11.10 -18.93
CA GLY A 490 13.08 -9.94 -18.06
C GLY A 490 14.51 -9.42 -17.88
N GLY A 491 15.53 -10.20 -18.26
CA GLY A 491 16.93 -9.87 -18.07
C GLY A 491 17.50 -8.86 -19.07
N ASP A 492 18.81 -8.62 -18.97
CA ASP A 492 19.55 -7.65 -19.77
C ASP A 492 20.51 -8.33 -20.75
N LEU A 493 19.97 -8.94 -21.81
CA LEU A 493 20.76 -9.54 -22.88
C LEU A 493 21.36 -8.47 -23.80
N ARG A 494 22.68 -8.25 -23.71
CA ARG A 494 23.42 -7.29 -24.54
C ARG A 494 24.83 -7.76 -24.85
N ARG A 495 25.48 -7.14 -25.83
CA ARG A 495 26.85 -7.47 -26.21
C ARG A 495 27.85 -6.72 -25.31
N ASP A 496 28.91 -7.40 -24.90
CA ASP A 496 30.07 -6.78 -24.25
C ASP A 496 30.96 -6.02 -25.25
N GLU A 497 32.05 -5.44 -24.76
CA GLU A 497 33.02 -4.68 -25.58
C GLU A 497 33.67 -5.56 -26.66
N GLU A 498 33.82 -6.86 -26.40
CA GLU A 498 34.29 -7.86 -27.35
C GLU A 498 33.19 -8.37 -28.31
N GLY A 499 31.98 -7.85 -28.20
CA GLY A 499 30.84 -8.20 -29.05
C GLY A 499 30.15 -9.52 -28.69
N LYS A 500 30.53 -10.18 -27.59
CA LYS A 500 29.92 -11.43 -27.11
C LYS A 500 28.64 -11.11 -26.36
N LEU A 501 27.60 -11.92 -26.59
CA LEU A 501 26.34 -11.79 -25.87
C LEU A 501 26.52 -12.19 -24.39
N ARG A 502 26.02 -11.37 -23.48
CA ARG A 502 25.97 -11.60 -22.03
C ARG A 502 24.57 -11.29 -21.49
N GLU A 503 24.19 -11.92 -20.40
CA GLU A 503 23.17 -11.35 -19.50
C GLU A 503 23.90 -10.43 -18.52
N TRP A 504 23.70 -9.12 -18.66
CA TRP A 504 24.59 -8.15 -18.05
C TRP A 504 24.43 -8.03 -16.54
N ARG A 505 23.22 -8.15 -15.99
CA ARG A 505 22.99 -7.92 -14.56
C ARG A 505 23.76 -8.92 -13.70
N ILE A 506 23.71 -10.19 -14.09
CA ILE A 506 24.43 -11.27 -13.41
C ILE A 506 25.91 -11.22 -13.78
N PHE A 507 26.25 -11.06 -15.06
CA PHE A 507 27.65 -11.05 -15.52
C PHE A 507 28.48 -9.93 -14.87
N ASN A 508 27.89 -8.74 -14.74
CA ASN A 508 28.51 -7.56 -14.14
C ASN A 508 28.32 -7.48 -12.62
N ARG A 509 27.88 -8.58 -11.99
CA ARG A 509 27.75 -8.72 -10.53
C ARG A 509 26.81 -7.69 -9.89
N GLU A 510 25.81 -7.18 -10.62
CA GLU A 510 24.83 -6.22 -10.09
C GLU A 510 23.89 -6.85 -9.06
N LEU A 511 23.69 -8.17 -9.13
CA LEU A 511 22.88 -8.94 -8.19
C LEU A 511 23.73 -9.62 -7.10
N ASP A 512 25.05 -9.39 -7.11
CA ASP A 512 25.95 -9.94 -6.11
C ASP A 512 26.06 -8.99 -4.92
N THR A 513 26.11 -9.55 -3.72
CA THR A 513 26.43 -8.74 -2.54
C THR A 513 27.92 -8.71 -2.29
N ASN A 514 28.41 -7.54 -1.86
CA ASN A 514 29.82 -7.22 -1.56
C ASN A 514 30.50 -8.14 -0.53
N MET A 515 29.78 -9.10 0.08
CA MET A 515 30.33 -9.92 1.16
C MET A 515 30.71 -11.36 0.75
N ARG A 516 30.13 -11.94 -0.33
CA ARG A 516 30.32 -13.39 -0.63
C ARG A 516 30.22 -13.83 -2.10
N ASP A 517 30.13 -12.92 -3.08
CA ASP A 517 29.81 -13.29 -4.47
C ASP A 517 28.57 -14.22 -4.53
N SER A 518 27.55 -13.96 -3.72
CA SER A 518 26.30 -14.73 -3.72
C SER A 518 25.21 -14.00 -4.50
N LEU A 519 24.57 -14.68 -5.44
CA LEU A 519 23.59 -14.11 -6.37
C LEU A 519 22.20 -13.98 -5.74
N ASN A 520 21.65 -12.76 -5.68
CA ASN A 520 20.31 -12.50 -5.17
C ASN A 520 19.28 -12.35 -6.31
N PHE A 521 18.81 -13.47 -6.84
CA PHE A 521 17.92 -13.51 -8.01
C PHE A 521 16.43 -13.40 -7.63
N SER A 522 16.03 -14.07 -6.54
CA SER A 522 14.69 -13.97 -5.94
C SER A 522 14.76 -14.14 -4.44
N ASP A 523 13.80 -13.56 -3.72
CA ASP A 523 13.81 -13.49 -2.26
C ASP A 523 12.43 -13.74 -1.67
N ARG A 524 12.42 -14.28 -0.45
CA ARG A 524 11.19 -14.46 0.33
C ARG A 524 11.11 -13.38 1.38
N LYS A 525 10.13 -12.47 1.24
CA LYS A 525 9.83 -11.39 2.18
C LYS A 525 8.54 -11.70 2.95
N TYR A 526 8.34 -10.99 4.06
CA TYR A 526 7.08 -10.98 4.80
C TYR A 526 6.54 -9.56 4.83
N HIS A 527 5.26 -9.38 4.47
CA HIS A 527 4.60 -8.08 4.57
C HIS A 527 3.81 -7.95 5.86
N TYR A 528 4.17 -6.93 6.64
CA TYR A 528 3.47 -6.56 7.85
C TYR A 528 2.51 -5.41 7.55
N SER A 529 1.22 -5.67 7.69
CA SER A 529 0.19 -4.65 7.58
C SER A 529 0.11 -3.77 8.84
N ARG A 530 0.66 -4.22 9.97
CA ARG A 530 0.73 -3.49 11.25
C ARG A 530 2.04 -3.74 12.01
N PRO A 531 2.52 -2.78 12.81
CA PRO A 531 3.80 -2.90 13.53
C PRO A 531 3.86 -4.03 14.57
N ASP A 532 2.71 -4.49 15.07
CA ASP A 532 2.58 -5.52 16.11
C ASP A 532 2.22 -6.90 15.55
N GLN A 533 2.16 -7.05 14.22
CA GLN A 533 1.81 -8.30 13.56
C GLN A 533 2.97 -9.32 13.65
N SER A 534 2.66 -10.58 13.97
CA SER A 534 3.65 -11.66 13.98
C SER A 534 3.97 -12.14 12.55
N GLU A 535 5.13 -12.78 12.35
CA GLU A 535 5.50 -13.42 11.08
C GLU A 535 4.45 -14.42 10.59
N ASP A 536 3.81 -15.16 11.50
CA ASP A 536 2.75 -16.13 11.18
C ASP A 536 1.46 -15.48 10.66
N GLU A 537 1.26 -14.20 10.97
CA GLU A 537 0.13 -13.41 10.49
C GLU A 537 0.49 -12.60 9.23
N ALA A 538 1.79 -12.42 8.94
CA ALA A 538 2.28 -11.65 7.82
C ALA A 538 1.98 -12.33 6.47
N SER A 539 1.83 -11.53 5.41
CA SER A 539 1.65 -12.09 4.07
C SER A 539 2.98 -12.60 3.53
N ASP A 540 2.97 -13.80 2.97
CA ASP A 540 4.14 -14.45 2.37
C ASP A 540 4.39 -13.87 0.98
N VAL A 541 5.59 -13.35 0.72
CA VAL A 541 5.89 -12.60 -0.52
C VAL A 541 7.07 -13.21 -1.22
N MET A 542 6.89 -13.50 -2.52
CA MET A 542 8.00 -13.78 -3.42
C MET A 542 8.36 -12.51 -4.18
N GLU A 543 9.63 -12.15 -4.15
CA GLU A 543 10.19 -11.03 -4.89
C GLU A 543 11.21 -11.52 -5.91
N TYR A 544 11.08 -11.05 -7.15
CA TYR A 544 12.04 -11.31 -8.22
C TYR A 544 12.87 -10.06 -8.50
N LYS A 545 14.20 -10.16 -8.41
CA LYS A 545 15.11 -9.01 -8.44
C LYS A 545 15.90 -8.86 -9.74
N PHE A 546 15.84 -9.84 -10.62
CA PHE A 546 16.71 -9.91 -11.81
C PHE A 546 16.27 -9.01 -12.97
N LEU A 547 15.08 -8.39 -12.93
CA LEU A 547 14.52 -7.70 -14.09
C LEU A 547 15.26 -6.40 -14.38
N ARG A 548 15.50 -6.10 -15.67
CA ARG A 548 16.03 -4.80 -16.08
C ARG A 548 14.89 -3.81 -16.26
N LEU A 549 14.99 -2.67 -15.57
CA LEU A 549 14.15 -1.51 -15.86
C LEU A 549 14.69 -0.81 -17.09
N ARG A 550 13.84 -0.57 -18.09
CA ARG A 550 14.23 -0.01 -19.40
C ARG A 550 13.76 1.43 -19.53
N GLU A 551 14.53 2.22 -20.27
CA GLU A 551 14.14 3.58 -20.63
C GLU A 551 13.03 3.57 -21.68
N GLU A 552 13.07 2.59 -22.59
CA GLU A 552 12.05 2.41 -23.61
C GLU A 552 10.76 1.80 -23.03
N GLU A 553 9.61 2.22 -23.58
CA GLU A 553 8.33 1.66 -23.18
C GLU A 553 8.32 0.14 -23.41
N THR A 554 8.16 -0.61 -22.31
CA THR A 554 8.25 -2.05 -22.29
C THR A 554 6.97 -2.63 -21.70
N ASP A 555 6.35 -3.60 -22.37
CA ASP A 555 5.20 -4.28 -21.81
C ASP A 555 5.63 -5.30 -20.75
N TYR A 556 5.68 -4.86 -19.50
CA TYR A 556 6.00 -5.71 -18.36
C TYR A 556 4.86 -6.68 -18.00
N SER A 557 3.67 -6.54 -18.60
CA SER A 557 2.53 -7.41 -18.28
C SER A 557 2.85 -8.88 -18.56
N ASN A 558 3.54 -9.17 -19.67
CA ASN A 558 3.92 -10.53 -20.05
C ASN A 558 4.87 -11.15 -19.03
N VAL A 559 5.90 -10.42 -18.57
CA VAL A 559 6.84 -10.95 -17.59
C VAL A 559 6.19 -11.08 -16.21
N ILE A 560 5.33 -10.14 -15.80
CA ILE A 560 4.57 -10.23 -14.55
C ILE A 560 3.67 -11.47 -14.56
N VAL A 561 2.91 -11.70 -15.63
CA VAL A 561 2.05 -12.89 -15.77
C VAL A 561 2.87 -14.18 -15.81
N ALA A 562 4.03 -14.18 -16.51
CA ALA A 562 4.94 -15.31 -16.53
C ALA A 562 5.48 -15.64 -15.12
N LEU A 563 5.92 -14.64 -14.35
CA LEU A 563 6.42 -14.82 -12.98
C LEU A 563 5.34 -15.39 -12.06
N LYS A 564 4.10 -14.88 -12.15
CA LYS A 564 2.97 -15.39 -11.38
C LYS A 564 2.68 -16.85 -11.72
N GLY A 565 2.43 -17.16 -12.99
CA GLY A 565 2.16 -18.53 -13.43
C GLY A 565 3.33 -19.47 -13.14
N TYR A 566 4.57 -18.99 -13.23
CA TYR A 566 5.73 -19.79 -12.88
C TYR A 566 5.82 -20.10 -11.37
N GLN A 567 5.63 -19.08 -10.51
CA GLN A 567 5.68 -19.26 -9.06
C GLN A 567 4.59 -20.22 -8.57
N PHE A 568 3.34 -20.03 -9.00
CA PHE A 568 2.26 -20.96 -8.66
C PHE A 568 2.44 -22.34 -9.30
N GLY A 569 2.99 -22.42 -10.53
CA GLY A 569 3.16 -23.70 -11.23
C GLY A 569 4.29 -24.58 -10.69
N THR A 570 5.24 -24.00 -9.95
CA THR A 570 6.43 -24.70 -9.44
C THR A 570 6.55 -24.69 -7.92
N HIS A 571 5.96 -23.69 -7.27
CA HIS A 571 6.17 -23.39 -5.84
C HIS A 571 7.66 -23.30 -5.47
N ALA A 572 8.50 -22.87 -6.41
CA ALA A 572 9.94 -22.96 -6.28
C ALA A 572 10.49 -22.12 -5.12
N ARG A 573 11.65 -22.56 -4.60
CA ARG A 573 12.40 -21.88 -3.53
C ARG A 573 12.97 -20.53 -3.99
N PRO A 574 13.18 -19.55 -3.11
CA PRO A 574 13.92 -18.35 -3.47
C PRO A 574 15.39 -18.67 -3.78
N ILE A 575 15.96 -17.95 -4.73
CA ILE A 575 17.40 -17.95 -5.05
C ILE A 575 18.00 -16.69 -4.42
N SER A 576 18.08 -16.70 -3.09
CA SER A 576 18.57 -15.58 -2.28
C SER A 576 19.97 -15.86 -1.72
N ILE A 577 20.48 -14.90 -0.94
CA ILE A 577 21.81 -14.98 -0.33
C ILE A 577 21.83 -16.13 0.70
N PRO A 578 22.72 -17.13 0.55
CA PRO A 578 22.82 -18.23 1.50
C PRO A 578 23.22 -17.74 2.90
N LYS A 579 22.66 -18.38 3.94
CA LYS A 579 23.08 -18.12 5.33
C LYS A 579 24.57 -18.48 5.50
N GLN A 580 25.23 -17.85 6.47
CA GLN A 580 26.65 -18.10 6.75
C GLN A 580 26.94 -19.59 6.97
N GLY A 581 27.90 -20.11 6.19
CA GLY A 581 28.31 -21.51 6.20
C GLY A 581 27.52 -22.43 5.26
N GLN A 582 26.52 -21.92 4.53
CA GLN A 582 25.81 -22.70 3.50
C GLN A 582 26.50 -22.57 2.13
N PRO A 583 26.55 -23.65 1.34
CA PRO A 583 27.09 -23.61 -0.02
C PRO A 583 26.19 -22.79 -0.95
N GLU A 584 26.78 -22.31 -2.04
CA GLU A 584 26.04 -21.71 -3.16
C GLU A 584 25.07 -22.75 -3.76
N LEU A 585 23.89 -22.29 -4.19
CA LEU A 585 22.88 -23.14 -4.81
C LEU A 585 23.30 -23.52 -6.24
N PRO A 586 23.00 -24.74 -6.73
CA PRO A 586 23.26 -25.12 -8.12
C PRO A 586 22.66 -24.16 -9.15
N GLU A 587 21.50 -23.58 -8.83
CA GLU A 587 20.84 -22.56 -9.66
C GLU A 587 21.68 -21.29 -9.80
N GLN A 588 22.38 -20.85 -8.76
CA GLN A 588 23.23 -19.65 -8.81
C GLN A 588 24.45 -19.89 -9.70
N VAL A 589 25.07 -21.07 -9.59
CA VAL A 589 26.18 -21.48 -10.48
C VAL A 589 25.71 -21.49 -11.94
N PHE A 590 24.58 -22.16 -12.23
CA PHE A 590 23.99 -22.18 -13.57
C PHE A 590 23.71 -20.77 -14.10
N LEU A 591 23.10 -19.90 -13.29
CA LEU A 591 22.78 -18.52 -13.67
C LEU A 591 24.04 -17.73 -14.05
N ARG A 592 25.14 -17.89 -13.31
CA ARG A 592 26.43 -17.24 -13.65
C ARG A 592 27.01 -17.78 -14.95
N GLU A 593 27.02 -19.09 -15.13
CA GLU A 593 27.53 -19.73 -16.35
C GLU A 593 26.73 -19.31 -17.58
N TRP A 594 25.39 -19.33 -17.47
CA TRP A 594 24.51 -18.93 -18.55
C TRP A 594 24.60 -17.42 -18.83
N ALA A 595 24.68 -16.57 -17.80
CA ALA A 595 24.85 -15.13 -17.99
C ALA A 595 26.16 -14.78 -18.69
N ALA A 596 27.23 -15.51 -18.38
CA ALA A 596 28.51 -15.37 -19.07
C ALA A 596 28.44 -15.88 -20.52
N SER A 597 27.70 -16.94 -20.83
CA SER A 597 27.62 -17.45 -22.20
C SER A 597 26.20 -17.93 -22.52
N PRO A 598 25.24 -17.01 -22.79
CA PRO A 598 23.85 -17.37 -22.98
C PRO A 598 23.71 -18.41 -24.09
N GLN A 599 23.05 -19.52 -23.80
CA GLN A 599 22.79 -20.60 -24.77
C GLN A 599 21.31 -20.63 -25.13
N SER A 600 21.03 -20.91 -26.40
CA SER A 600 19.66 -21.08 -26.87
C SER A 600 19.05 -22.38 -26.35
N LEU A 601 17.77 -22.34 -26.01
CA LEU A 601 16.96 -23.49 -25.61
C LEU A 601 16.32 -24.16 -26.82
N SER A 602 15.95 -25.43 -26.67
CA SER A 602 15.12 -26.16 -27.63
C SER A 602 13.65 -25.71 -27.54
N ILE A 603 12.90 -25.86 -28.64
CA ILE A 603 11.47 -25.54 -28.67
C ILE A 603 10.68 -26.33 -27.61
N PRO A 604 10.93 -27.63 -27.37
CA PRO A 604 10.28 -28.37 -26.29
C PRO A 604 10.53 -27.80 -24.88
N GLU A 605 11.73 -27.25 -24.61
CA GLU A 605 12.03 -26.60 -23.32
C GLU A 605 11.22 -25.32 -23.14
N ILE A 606 11.10 -24.50 -24.19
CA ILE A 606 10.26 -23.29 -24.18
C ILE A 606 8.79 -23.66 -23.98
N GLN A 607 8.30 -24.68 -24.68
CA GLN A 607 6.92 -25.16 -24.52
C GLN A 607 6.67 -25.65 -23.09
N ALA A 608 7.61 -26.43 -22.51
CA ALA A 608 7.48 -26.92 -21.15
C ALA A 608 7.44 -25.80 -20.11
N PHE A 609 8.16 -24.70 -20.34
CA PHE A 609 8.05 -23.49 -19.52
C PHE A 609 6.64 -22.86 -19.63
N VAL A 610 6.14 -22.66 -20.86
CA VAL A 610 4.79 -22.09 -21.07
C VAL A 610 3.69 -22.98 -20.48
N ASP A 611 3.80 -24.30 -20.60
CA ASP A 611 2.87 -25.25 -19.97
C ASP A 611 2.92 -25.14 -18.43
N THR A 612 4.10 -24.83 -17.87
CA THR A 612 4.28 -24.59 -16.43
C THR A 612 3.59 -23.30 -16.00
N VAL A 613 3.75 -22.22 -16.77
CA VAL A 613 3.03 -20.97 -16.56
C VAL A 613 1.52 -21.18 -16.64
N GLU A 614 1.03 -21.90 -17.65
CA GLU A 614 -0.40 -22.20 -17.80
C GLU A 614 -0.98 -22.93 -16.57
N ARG A 615 -0.27 -23.97 -16.08
CA ARG A 615 -0.69 -24.69 -14.88
C ARG A 615 -0.76 -23.78 -13.66
N GLY A 616 0.22 -22.91 -13.45
CA GLY A 616 0.19 -21.98 -12.32
C GLY A 616 -0.86 -20.88 -12.46
N LEU A 617 -1.15 -20.40 -13.68
CA LEU A 617 -2.27 -19.47 -13.89
C LEU A 617 -3.62 -20.13 -13.59
N CYS A 618 -3.77 -21.42 -13.94
CA CYS A 618 -4.94 -22.21 -13.57
C CYS A 618 -5.06 -22.36 -12.04
N GLU A 619 -3.94 -22.63 -11.36
CA GLU A 619 -3.89 -22.72 -9.90
C GLU A 619 -4.23 -21.38 -9.24
N GLU A 620 -3.61 -20.27 -9.66
CA GLU A 620 -3.86 -18.92 -9.14
C GLU A 620 -5.35 -18.57 -9.19
N HIS A 621 -6.00 -18.87 -10.32
CA HIS A 621 -7.41 -18.54 -10.54
C HIS A 621 -8.37 -19.62 -10.01
N ASN A 622 -7.85 -20.73 -9.48
CA ASN A 622 -8.63 -21.91 -9.09
C ASN A 622 -9.58 -22.39 -10.21
N VAL A 623 -9.04 -22.48 -11.43
CA VAL A 623 -9.76 -22.92 -12.64
C VAL A 623 -9.05 -24.09 -13.31
N LYS A 624 -9.77 -24.83 -14.15
CA LYS A 624 -9.19 -25.96 -14.92
C LYS A 624 -8.50 -25.54 -16.22
N LYS A 625 -8.85 -24.36 -16.74
CA LYS A 625 -8.33 -23.82 -18.00
C LYS A 625 -8.27 -22.31 -17.88
N VAL A 626 -7.21 -21.73 -18.44
CA VAL A 626 -7.08 -20.28 -18.58
C VAL A 626 -8.20 -19.71 -19.46
N ASN A 627 -8.62 -18.49 -19.16
CA ASN A 627 -9.57 -17.76 -19.97
C ASN A 627 -8.91 -17.16 -21.23
N LYS A 628 -9.68 -16.47 -22.08
CA LYS A 628 -9.17 -15.85 -23.32
C LYS A 628 -7.99 -14.88 -23.09
N HIS A 629 -8.04 -14.09 -22.01
CA HIS A 629 -6.95 -13.16 -21.68
C HIS A 629 -5.68 -13.93 -21.26
N GLY A 630 -5.83 -14.94 -20.40
CA GLY A 630 -4.72 -15.83 -20.03
C GLY A 630 -4.11 -16.54 -21.23
N GLN A 631 -4.92 -17.00 -22.19
CA GLN A 631 -4.44 -17.58 -23.46
C GLN A 631 -3.64 -16.58 -24.28
N THR A 632 -4.13 -15.33 -24.39
CA THR A 632 -3.42 -14.26 -25.10
C THR A 632 -2.06 -13.98 -24.46
N TYR A 633 -1.98 -13.95 -23.13
CA TYR A 633 -0.70 -13.82 -22.43
C TYR A 633 0.25 -14.99 -22.68
N LEU A 634 -0.25 -16.24 -22.63
CA LEU A 634 0.58 -17.42 -22.90
C LEU A 634 1.13 -17.41 -24.33
N GLU A 635 0.33 -17.04 -25.32
CA GLU A 635 0.76 -16.86 -26.71
C GLU A 635 1.85 -15.78 -26.81
N ASN A 636 1.63 -14.61 -26.21
CA ASN A 636 2.60 -13.52 -26.21
C ASN A 636 3.93 -13.93 -25.53
N ILE A 637 3.87 -14.61 -24.39
CA ILE A 637 5.04 -15.14 -23.68
C ILE A 637 5.79 -16.14 -24.57
N TYR A 638 5.08 -17.08 -25.20
CA TYR A 638 5.66 -18.06 -26.11
C TYR A 638 6.38 -17.39 -27.29
N PHE A 639 5.73 -16.46 -27.98
CA PHE A 639 6.33 -15.75 -29.12
C PHE A 639 7.53 -14.89 -28.70
N THR A 640 7.44 -14.20 -27.56
CA THR A 640 8.57 -13.42 -27.00
C THR A 640 9.77 -14.32 -26.71
N LEU A 641 9.54 -15.49 -26.12
CA LEU A 641 10.60 -16.47 -25.86
C LEU A 641 11.21 -17.00 -27.16
N LEU A 642 10.42 -17.31 -28.17
CA LEU A 642 10.94 -17.76 -29.48
C LEU A 642 11.82 -16.68 -30.13
N GLU A 643 11.39 -15.42 -30.11
CA GLU A 643 12.15 -14.30 -30.66
C GLU A 643 13.48 -14.11 -29.92
N ARG A 644 13.43 -14.06 -28.58
CA ARG A 644 14.62 -13.88 -27.74
C ARG A 644 15.57 -15.07 -27.84
N ASN A 645 15.04 -16.28 -27.93
CA ASN A 645 15.84 -17.49 -28.11
C ASN A 645 16.54 -17.53 -29.49
N ALA A 646 15.85 -17.09 -30.55
CA ALA A 646 16.46 -16.94 -31.87
C ALA A 646 17.55 -15.87 -31.88
N TYR A 647 17.35 -14.77 -31.14
CA TYR A 647 18.38 -13.76 -30.92
C TYR A 647 19.60 -14.36 -30.19
N VAL A 648 19.41 -15.12 -29.10
CA VAL A 648 20.51 -15.82 -28.42
C VAL A 648 21.23 -16.75 -29.41
N ALA A 649 20.52 -17.64 -30.10
CA ALA A 649 21.10 -18.59 -31.05
C ALA A 649 21.96 -17.95 -32.15
N LYS A 650 21.56 -16.75 -32.62
CA LYS A 650 22.29 -15.98 -33.64
C LYS A 650 23.56 -15.32 -33.09
N ASN A 651 23.58 -14.99 -31.80
CA ASN A 651 24.62 -14.16 -31.17
C ASN A 651 25.54 -14.94 -30.21
N SER A 652 25.26 -16.21 -29.92
CA SER A 652 26.12 -17.10 -29.12
C SER A 652 27.20 -17.81 -29.93
N ARG A 653 27.34 -17.51 -31.24
CA ARG A 653 28.30 -18.13 -32.16
C ARG A 653 29.56 -17.31 -32.35
#